data_AF-A0A8B9B823-F1
#
_entry.id   AF-A0A8B9B823-F1
#
_cell.length_a   1.000
_cell.length_b   1.000
_cell.length_c   1.000
_cell.angle_alpha   90.00
_cell.angle_beta   90.00
_cell.angle_gamma   90.00
#
_symmetry.space_group_name_H-M   'P 1'
#
loop_
_entity.id
_entity.type
_entity.pdbx_description
1 polymer ?
#
loop_
_entity_poly.entity_id
_entity_poly.type
_entity_poly.pdbx_seq_one_letter_code
_entity_poly.pdbx_strand_id
1 'polypeptide(L)'
;MLIGEIFELMQFIFVVAFTTFLISCVDYDILFANKAVNHSQHPSEPIKVTLPDAFLPPNVCSARIQANSFLICILVIAGVFWIHRLVKFIYNICCYWEIHSFYINALRIPMSNLPYYTWQEVQARIVQIQKEHQICIHKKELTELDIYHRILRFKNYMVAMVNKSLLPIRFRLPLLGDTVFYTRGLKYNFELIFFWGPGSLFENEWSLKTEYKRAGNRLELAEKLSTRILWIGIANFLLCPLILIWQILYAFFSYTEILKREPGSLGARCWSLYGRCYLRHFNELDHELHSRLSKGYKPASKYMNCFISPLLTIVAKNVAFFAGSILAVLIALTIYDEDVLAVEHVLTTVTLLGVGITVCRSFIPDQHLVFCPEQLLRVILAHIHYMPDHWQGNAHRYETRDEFAQLFQYKAVFILEELLSPIITPLILIVCLRPKSLDIVDFFRNFTVEVVGVGDTCSFAQMDVRQHGHPAWMSAGKTEASIYQQAEDGKTELSLMHFAITNPKWQPPRESTAFIGFLKERVHRDSSVALAQQAVLPENALFSSIQSLQSESEPHSLIANVIAGSSALGFHMGRDGQASRHLSEVASALRSFSPLQSAQQPPSVFQTAGRDGEGTQPRGASAMTASGADARTVSSGSSAWEGQLQSMILSEYASTEMSLHALYMHELHKQHAQLEPERHTWHRRESDESGESTHEELDAQRGAPVPIPRSASYPFSSPRQPAEETSTLQTGFQRRYGGITDPGTVHRAPSHFSRLPLGGWAEDGQAARHPEPVPEESSEDELPPQIHKV
;
A
#
# COMPACT_ATOMS: atom_id res chain seq x y z
N MET A 1 0.15 -6.79 -22.65
CA MET A 1 1.34 -7.44 -22.05
C MET A 1 2.58 -7.24 -22.92
N LEU A 2 2.76 -7.95 -24.04
CA LEU A 2 3.95 -7.84 -24.93
C LEU A 2 4.43 -6.39 -25.17
N ILE A 3 3.53 -5.52 -25.65
CA ILE A 3 3.83 -4.10 -25.94
C ILE A 3 4.28 -3.34 -24.68
N GLY A 4 3.75 -3.67 -23.50
CA GLY A 4 4.13 -3.05 -22.24
C GLY A 4 5.57 -3.39 -21.84
N GLU A 5 5.93 -4.68 -21.86
CA GLU A 5 7.30 -5.16 -21.60
C GLU A 5 8.31 -4.56 -22.60
N ILE A 6 7.93 -4.43 -23.88
CA ILE A 6 8.74 -3.74 -24.89
C ILE A 6 8.95 -2.28 -24.50
N PHE A 7 7.90 -1.55 -24.12
CA PHE A 7 8.03 -0.16 -23.69
C PHE A 7 8.88 -0.03 -22.42
N GLU A 8 8.80 -0.94 -21.45
CA GLU A 8 9.67 -0.90 -20.27
C GLU A 8 11.15 -1.19 -20.60
N LEU A 9 11.43 -2.06 -21.58
CA LEU A 9 12.78 -2.26 -22.12
C LEU A 9 13.28 -1.00 -22.84
N MET A 10 12.43 -0.37 -23.67
CA MET A 10 12.76 0.87 -24.37
C MET A 10 12.96 2.04 -23.41
N GLN A 11 12.17 2.16 -22.34
CA GLN A 11 12.34 3.18 -21.31
C GLN A 11 13.70 3.08 -20.63
N PHE A 12 14.17 1.87 -20.32
CA PHE A 12 15.51 1.68 -19.75
C PHE A 12 16.61 2.16 -20.71
N ILE A 13 16.56 1.75 -21.98
CA ILE A 13 17.53 2.19 -23.00
C ILE A 13 17.47 3.72 -23.15
N PHE A 14 16.27 4.29 -23.25
CA PHE A 14 16.06 5.72 -23.42
C PHE A 14 16.66 6.52 -22.27
N VAL A 15 16.38 6.16 -21.01
CA VAL A 15 16.94 6.84 -19.83
C VAL A 15 18.46 6.78 -19.82
N VAL A 16 19.06 5.61 -20.07
CA VAL A 16 20.52 5.44 -20.07
C VAL A 16 21.17 6.20 -21.24
N ALA A 17 20.66 6.04 -22.46
CA ALA A 17 21.22 6.67 -23.66
C ALA A 17 21.05 8.19 -23.66
N PHE A 18 19.88 8.70 -23.28
CA PHE A 18 19.61 10.14 -23.22
C PHE A 18 20.44 10.82 -22.12
N THR A 19 20.58 10.20 -20.94
CA THR A 19 21.47 10.72 -19.89
C THR A 19 22.93 10.75 -20.35
N THR A 20 23.39 9.69 -21.02
CA THR A 20 24.76 9.61 -21.58
C THR A 20 25.01 10.68 -22.65
N PHE A 21 24.01 10.92 -23.51
CA PHE A 21 24.02 11.98 -24.52
C PHE A 21 24.10 13.37 -23.89
N LEU A 22 23.29 13.67 -22.88
CA LEU A 22 23.34 14.96 -22.18
C LEU A 22 24.69 15.19 -21.49
N ILE A 23 25.26 14.17 -20.84
CA ILE A 23 26.56 14.28 -20.16
C ILE A 23 27.73 14.45 -21.14
N SER A 24 27.67 13.82 -22.32
CA SER A 24 28.86 13.66 -23.19
C SER A 24 28.78 14.38 -24.54
N CYS A 25 27.61 14.46 -25.17
CA CYS A 25 27.46 14.96 -26.54
C CYS A 25 27.00 16.42 -26.63
N VAL A 26 26.58 17.05 -25.53
CA VAL A 26 26.12 18.45 -25.51
C VAL A 26 27.26 19.38 -25.09
N ASP A 27 27.53 20.42 -25.89
CA ASP A 27 28.40 21.54 -25.52
C ASP A 27 27.55 22.65 -24.86
N TYR A 28 27.54 22.65 -23.53
CA TYR A 28 26.80 23.61 -22.73
C TYR A 28 27.34 25.04 -22.84
N ASP A 29 28.61 25.25 -23.23
CA ASP A 29 29.16 26.61 -23.40
C ASP A 29 28.61 27.29 -24.67
N ILE A 30 28.33 26.51 -25.70
CA ILE A 30 27.60 26.97 -26.89
C ILE A 30 26.12 27.19 -26.56
N LEU A 31 25.49 26.22 -25.87
CA LEU A 31 24.06 26.28 -25.54
C LEU A 31 23.70 27.45 -24.61
N PHE A 32 24.56 27.80 -23.67
CA PHE A 32 24.38 28.95 -22.76
C PHE A 32 25.01 30.25 -23.28
N ALA A 33 25.45 30.28 -24.55
CA ALA A 33 26.07 31.44 -25.20
C ALA A 33 27.33 32.01 -24.52
N ASN A 34 28.01 31.21 -23.67
CA ASN A 34 29.36 31.52 -23.15
C ASN A 34 30.41 31.58 -24.28
N LYS A 35 30.13 30.92 -25.40
CA LYS A 35 31.03 30.78 -26.56
C LYS A 35 30.28 31.06 -27.86
N ALA A 36 30.73 32.05 -28.62
CA ALA A 36 30.16 32.38 -29.92
C ALA A 36 30.47 31.28 -30.97
N VAL A 37 29.47 30.96 -31.80
CA VAL A 37 29.62 30.00 -32.91
C VAL A 37 30.12 30.73 -34.15
N ASN A 38 31.37 30.45 -34.54
CA ASN A 38 31.99 31.05 -35.73
C ASN A 38 31.51 30.37 -37.02
N HIS A 39 30.28 30.63 -37.47
CA HIS A 39 29.85 30.29 -38.83
C HIS A 39 30.52 31.24 -39.84
N SER A 40 31.67 30.82 -40.35
CA SER A 40 32.58 31.63 -41.17
C SER A 40 32.12 31.84 -42.62
N GLN A 41 30.90 32.39 -42.84
CA GLN A 41 30.43 32.77 -44.19
C GLN A 41 29.73 34.14 -44.31
N HIS A 42 29.11 34.73 -43.25
CA HIS A 42 28.56 36.09 -43.33
C HIS A 42 28.77 36.90 -42.03
N PRO A 43 29.46 38.08 -42.05
CA PRO A 43 29.83 38.80 -40.81
C PRO A 43 28.78 39.75 -40.22
N SER A 44 27.59 39.87 -40.78
CA SER A 44 26.71 41.04 -40.59
C SER A 44 25.35 40.79 -39.93
N GLU A 45 25.04 39.55 -39.53
CA GLU A 45 23.82 39.25 -38.76
C GLU A 45 24.15 38.31 -37.59
N PRO A 46 23.57 38.52 -36.39
CA PRO A 46 23.70 37.58 -35.28
C PRO A 46 22.86 36.34 -35.57
N ILE A 47 23.47 35.35 -36.25
CA ILE A 47 22.84 34.07 -36.55
C ILE A 47 22.43 33.41 -35.22
N LYS A 48 21.14 33.12 -35.07
CA LYS A 48 20.59 32.49 -33.87
C LYS A 48 21.18 31.08 -33.72
N VAL A 49 21.81 30.80 -32.58
CA VAL A 49 22.33 29.47 -32.24
C VAL A 49 21.20 28.45 -32.32
N THR A 50 21.38 27.38 -33.10
CA THR A 50 20.42 26.30 -33.25
C THR A 50 20.78 25.13 -32.34
N LEU A 51 19.80 24.30 -31.96
CA LEU A 51 20.06 23.13 -31.10
C LEU A 51 21.12 22.17 -31.66
N PRO A 52 21.18 21.88 -32.98
CA PRO A 52 22.26 21.10 -33.57
C PRO A 52 23.66 21.69 -33.39
N ASP A 53 23.83 23.02 -33.28
CA ASP A 53 25.16 23.65 -33.12
C ASP A 53 25.79 23.36 -31.76
N ALA A 54 24.95 23.04 -30.76
CA ALA A 54 25.39 22.59 -29.44
C ALA A 54 25.65 21.07 -29.37
N PHE A 55 25.37 20.30 -30.43
CA PHE A 55 25.60 18.86 -30.46
C PHE A 55 26.95 18.53 -31.09
N LEU A 56 27.82 17.89 -30.31
CA LEU A 56 29.14 17.49 -30.77
C LEU A 56 29.03 16.44 -31.89
N PRO A 57 29.90 16.50 -32.92
CA PRO A 57 29.90 15.50 -33.99
C PRO A 57 30.18 14.10 -33.43
N PRO A 58 29.60 13.04 -34.02
CA PRO A 58 29.55 11.71 -33.40
C PRO A 58 30.93 11.14 -33.06
N ASN A 59 31.95 11.44 -33.88
CA ASN A 59 33.34 11.01 -33.68
C ASN A 59 33.98 11.65 -32.42
N VAL A 60 33.60 12.89 -32.09
CA VAL A 60 34.10 13.59 -30.89
C VAL A 60 33.31 13.16 -29.65
N CYS A 61 31.99 12.96 -29.76
CA CYS A 61 31.23 12.43 -28.63
C CYS A 61 31.64 11.01 -28.27
N SER A 62 31.83 10.11 -29.24
CA SER A 62 32.28 8.74 -28.97
C SER A 62 33.65 8.71 -28.31
N ALA A 63 34.61 9.54 -28.77
CA ALA A 63 35.90 9.72 -28.13
C ALA A 63 35.79 10.26 -26.69
N ARG A 64 34.90 11.23 -26.42
CA ARG A 64 34.68 11.76 -25.06
C ARG A 64 34.04 10.71 -24.12
N ILE A 65 33.11 9.89 -24.62
CA ILE A 65 32.56 8.75 -23.87
C ILE A 65 33.67 7.73 -23.57
N GLN A 66 34.50 7.39 -24.56
CA GLN A 66 35.62 6.45 -24.42
C GLN A 66 36.74 6.96 -23.50
N ALA A 67 36.90 8.27 -23.35
CA ALA A 67 37.85 8.86 -22.40
C ALA A 67 37.35 8.76 -20.93
N ASN A 68 36.04 8.63 -20.69
CA ASN A 68 35.48 8.57 -19.34
C ASN A 68 35.30 7.11 -18.86
N SER A 69 36.36 6.54 -18.29
CA SER A 69 36.37 5.14 -17.82
C SER A 69 35.28 4.81 -16.80
N PHE A 70 34.88 5.78 -15.96
CA PHE A 70 33.79 5.60 -14.99
C PHE A 70 32.42 5.47 -15.67
N LEU A 71 32.14 6.34 -16.66
CA LEU A 71 30.93 6.27 -17.45
C LEU A 71 30.85 4.96 -18.26
N ILE A 72 31.96 4.51 -18.85
CA ILE A 72 32.03 3.21 -19.55
C ILE A 72 31.71 2.06 -18.60
N CYS A 73 32.25 2.06 -17.38
CA CYS A 73 31.98 1.03 -16.39
C CYS A 73 30.47 0.93 -16.07
N ILE A 74 29.82 2.09 -15.84
CA ILE A 74 28.36 2.16 -15.64
C ILE A 74 27.60 1.64 -16.87
N LEU A 75 28.00 2.04 -18.08
CA LEU A 75 27.38 1.61 -19.34
C LEU A 75 27.51 0.10 -19.57
N VAL A 76 28.66 -0.49 -19.24
CA VAL A 76 28.86 -1.96 -19.34
C VAL A 76 27.93 -2.69 -18.36
N ILE A 77 27.85 -2.25 -17.11
CA ILE A 77 26.97 -2.88 -16.11
C ILE A 77 25.48 -2.73 -16.51
N ALA A 78 25.08 -1.54 -16.97
CA ALA A 78 23.73 -1.29 -17.48
C ALA A 78 23.42 -2.14 -18.73
N GLY A 79 24.40 -2.32 -19.62
CA GLY A 79 24.30 -3.17 -20.80
C GLY A 79 24.12 -4.65 -20.45
N VAL A 80 24.92 -5.19 -19.53
CA VAL A 80 24.77 -6.57 -19.04
C VAL A 80 23.41 -6.78 -18.36
N PHE A 81 22.97 -5.84 -17.52
CA PHE A 81 21.64 -5.90 -16.90
C PHE A 81 20.52 -5.86 -17.94
N TRP A 82 20.63 -5.02 -18.97
CA TRP A 82 19.66 -4.94 -20.06
C TRP A 82 19.62 -6.22 -20.90
N ILE A 83 20.78 -6.80 -21.24
CA ILE A 83 20.85 -8.07 -21.97
C ILE A 83 20.20 -9.20 -21.16
N HIS A 84 20.49 -9.30 -19.86
CA HIS A 84 19.81 -10.25 -18.97
C HIS A 84 18.29 -10.05 -18.97
N ARG A 85 17.82 -8.79 -18.90
CA ARG A 85 16.39 -8.47 -18.96
C ARG A 85 15.77 -8.84 -20.32
N LEU A 86 16.50 -8.62 -21.42
CA LEU A 86 16.08 -9.01 -22.78
C LEU A 86 15.94 -10.53 -22.92
N VAL A 87 16.91 -11.31 -22.44
CA VAL A 87 16.86 -12.78 -22.44
C VAL A 87 15.65 -13.27 -21.64
N LYS A 88 15.41 -12.71 -20.44
CA LYS A 88 14.22 -13.03 -19.64
C LYS A 88 12.92 -12.67 -20.37
N PHE A 89 12.88 -11.53 -21.05
CA PHE A 89 11.73 -11.12 -21.86
C PHE A 89 11.46 -12.10 -23.01
N ILE A 90 12.49 -12.51 -23.76
CA ILE A 90 12.35 -13.51 -24.85
C ILE A 90 11.83 -14.84 -24.31
N TYR A 91 12.38 -15.33 -23.20
CA TYR A 91 11.88 -16.53 -22.52
C TYR A 91 10.40 -16.39 -22.12
N ASN A 92 10.05 -15.27 -21.48
CA ASN A 92 8.67 -14.97 -21.08
C ASN A 92 7.71 -14.95 -22.29
N ILE A 93 8.11 -14.44 -23.46
CA ILE A 93 7.27 -14.49 -24.67
C ILE A 93 6.91 -15.92 -25.04
N CYS A 94 7.89 -16.84 -25.02
CA CYS A 94 7.64 -18.25 -25.34
C CYS A 94 6.62 -18.87 -24.37
N CYS A 95 6.80 -18.68 -23.06
CA CYS A 95 5.86 -19.17 -22.04
C CYS A 95 4.47 -18.52 -22.16
N TYR A 96 4.41 -17.21 -22.44
CA TYR A 96 3.14 -16.51 -22.65
C TYR A 96 2.44 -16.91 -23.95
N TRP A 97 3.18 -17.35 -24.98
CA TRP A 97 2.60 -17.88 -26.21
C TRP A 97 1.92 -19.24 -25.98
N GLU A 98 2.49 -20.08 -25.13
CA GLU A 98 1.85 -21.32 -24.68
C GLU A 98 0.55 -21.03 -23.90
N ILE A 99 0.58 -20.08 -22.96
CA ILE A 99 -0.62 -19.63 -22.23
C ILE A 99 -1.67 -19.04 -23.21
N HIS A 100 -1.25 -18.24 -24.18
CA HIS A 100 -2.13 -17.72 -25.23
C HIS A 100 -2.80 -18.84 -26.05
N SER A 101 -2.04 -19.88 -26.42
CA SER A 101 -2.57 -21.09 -27.05
C SER A 101 -3.59 -21.80 -26.16
N PHE A 102 -3.31 -21.94 -24.86
CA PHE A 102 -4.24 -22.52 -23.88
C PHE A 102 -5.57 -21.75 -23.79
N TYR A 103 -5.54 -20.41 -23.80
CA TYR A 103 -6.76 -19.58 -23.80
C TYR A 103 -7.65 -19.81 -25.04
N ILE A 104 -7.04 -19.91 -26.23
CA ILE A 104 -7.78 -20.09 -27.49
C ILE A 104 -8.28 -21.53 -27.63
N ASN A 105 -7.40 -22.51 -27.40
CA ASN A 105 -7.65 -23.91 -27.73
C ASN A 105 -8.40 -24.66 -26.63
N ALA A 106 -8.05 -24.45 -25.36
CA ALA A 106 -8.70 -25.12 -24.22
C ALA A 106 -9.85 -24.27 -23.65
N LEU A 107 -9.58 -23.02 -23.23
CA LEU A 107 -10.60 -22.16 -22.61
C LEU A 107 -11.69 -21.67 -23.57
N ARG A 108 -11.48 -21.80 -24.89
CA ARG A 108 -12.35 -21.28 -25.95
C ARG A 108 -12.67 -19.79 -25.75
N ILE A 109 -11.67 -19.01 -25.36
CA ILE A 109 -11.74 -17.55 -25.21
C ILE A 109 -10.86 -16.92 -26.30
N PRO A 110 -11.45 -16.21 -27.29
CA PRO A 110 -10.66 -15.46 -28.26
C PRO A 110 -10.05 -14.21 -27.60
N MET A 111 -8.83 -13.85 -27.99
CA MET A 111 -8.08 -12.72 -27.39
C MET A 111 -8.80 -11.37 -27.49
N SER A 112 -9.60 -11.16 -28.55
CA SER A 112 -10.43 -9.96 -28.71
C SER A 112 -11.43 -9.76 -27.56
N ASN A 113 -11.88 -10.86 -26.96
CA ASN A 113 -12.95 -10.83 -25.96
C ASN A 113 -12.39 -10.87 -24.53
N LEU A 114 -11.14 -11.29 -24.35
CA LEU A 114 -10.48 -11.43 -23.03
C LEU A 114 -10.60 -10.18 -22.13
N PRO A 115 -10.52 -8.92 -22.62
CA PRO A 115 -10.69 -7.73 -21.77
C PRO A 115 -12.09 -7.56 -21.17
N TYR A 116 -13.11 -8.22 -21.73
CA TYR A 116 -14.50 -8.13 -21.29
C TYR A 116 -14.91 -9.29 -20.36
N TYR A 117 -14.11 -10.36 -20.30
CA TYR A 117 -14.33 -11.49 -19.39
C TYR A 117 -13.88 -11.12 -17.97
N THR A 118 -14.71 -11.42 -16.97
CA THR A 118 -14.30 -11.29 -15.57
C THR A 118 -13.44 -12.48 -15.13
N TRP A 119 -12.57 -12.28 -14.13
CA TRP A 119 -11.71 -13.35 -13.61
C TRP A 119 -12.53 -14.56 -13.14
N GLN A 120 -13.69 -14.33 -12.53
CA GLN A 120 -14.61 -15.36 -12.06
C GLN A 120 -15.09 -16.29 -13.18
N GLU A 121 -15.36 -15.75 -14.38
CA GLU A 121 -15.73 -16.55 -15.56
C GLU A 121 -14.54 -17.37 -16.09
N VAL A 122 -13.35 -16.76 -16.15
CA VAL A 122 -12.11 -17.44 -16.56
C VAL A 122 -11.80 -18.59 -15.59
N GLN A 123 -11.88 -18.34 -14.29
CA GLN A 123 -11.67 -19.33 -13.24
C GLN A 123 -12.69 -20.48 -13.31
N ALA A 124 -13.97 -20.17 -13.49
CA ALA A 124 -15.01 -21.19 -13.65
C ALA A 124 -14.75 -22.11 -14.86
N ARG A 125 -14.26 -21.56 -15.98
CA ARG A 125 -13.86 -22.38 -17.14
C ARG A 125 -12.61 -23.21 -16.89
N ILE A 126 -11.61 -22.69 -16.16
CA ILE A 126 -10.42 -23.47 -15.75
C ILE A 126 -10.84 -24.69 -14.89
N VAL A 127 -11.73 -24.48 -13.91
CA VAL A 127 -12.28 -25.55 -13.06
C VAL A 127 -13.08 -26.58 -13.88
N GLN A 128 -13.87 -26.13 -14.86
CA GLN A 128 -14.60 -27.03 -15.77
C GLN A 128 -13.65 -27.87 -16.63
N ILE A 129 -12.63 -27.24 -17.22
CA ILE A 129 -11.68 -27.88 -18.13
C ILE A 129 -10.80 -28.93 -17.45
N GLN A 130 -10.54 -28.83 -16.14
CA GLN A 130 -9.85 -29.89 -15.38
C GLN A 130 -10.52 -31.27 -15.56
N LYS A 131 -11.83 -31.33 -15.84
CA LYS A 131 -12.56 -32.58 -16.07
C LYS A 131 -12.31 -33.18 -17.46
N GLU A 132 -11.98 -32.34 -18.45
CA GLU A 132 -11.70 -32.73 -19.85
C GLU A 132 -10.20 -32.93 -20.10
N HIS A 133 -9.38 -32.04 -19.55
CA HIS A 133 -7.92 -32.04 -19.60
C HIS A 133 -7.36 -32.07 -18.17
N GLN A 134 -6.62 -33.12 -17.80
CA GLN A 134 -6.02 -33.25 -16.47
C GLN A 134 -4.78 -32.33 -16.32
N ILE A 135 -5.03 -31.04 -16.05
CA ILE A 135 -3.98 -30.02 -15.83
C ILE A 135 -3.33 -30.22 -14.45
N CYS A 136 -4.12 -30.57 -13.43
CA CYS A 136 -3.61 -31.09 -12.16
C CYS A 136 -3.56 -32.62 -12.19
N ILE A 137 -2.36 -33.20 -12.09
CA ILE A 137 -2.16 -34.67 -12.10
C ILE A 137 -2.63 -35.32 -10.79
N HIS A 138 -2.41 -34.65 -9.65
CA HIS A 138 -2.63 -35.24 -8.32
C HIS A 138 -4.09 -35.16 -7.83
N LYS A 139 -4.95 -34.40 -8.49
CA LYS A 139 -6.32 -34.11 -8.02
C LYS A 139 -7.31 -34.13 -9.19
N LYS A 140 -8.29 -35.03 -9.14
CA LYS A 140 -9.28 -35.22 -10.22
C LYS A 140 -10.17 -34.00 -10.45
N GLU A 141 -10.51 -33.27 -9.39
CA GLU A 141 -11.28 -32.03 -9.45
C GLU A 141 -10.51 -30.90 -8.75
N LEU A 142 -10.35 -29.78 -9.45
CA LEU A 142 -9.70 -28.57 -8.96
C LEU A 142 -10.76 -27.66 -8.34
N THR A 143 -10.54 -27.14 -7.14
CA THR A 143 -11.42 -26.15 -6.50
C THR A 143 -10.97 -24.73 -6.84
N GLU A 144 -11.86 -23.76 -6.65
CA GLU A 144 -11.53 -22.35 -6.77
C GLU A 144 -10.34 -22.01 -5.85
N LEU A 145 -10.39 -22.43 -4.58
CA LEU A 145 -9.36 -22.17 -3.57
C LEU A 145 -7.97 -22.70 -3.97
N ASP A 146 -7.89 -23.88 -4.62
CA ASP A 146 -6.60 -24.42 -5.09
C ASP A 146 -5.90 -23.46 -6.08
N ILE A 147 -6.68 -22.77 -6.93
CA ILE A 147 -6.19 -21.79 -7.90
C ILE A 147 -5.65 -20.55 -7.17
N TYR A 148 -6.37 -20.03 -6.18
CA TYR A 148 -5.90 -18.91 -5.36
C TYR A 148 -4.63 -19.27 -4.59
N HIS A 149 -4.55 -20.45 -3.96
CA HIS A 149 -3.33 -20.91 -3.28
C HIS A 149 -2.13 -21.01 -4.24
N ARG A 150 -2.32 -21.47 -5.47
CA ARG A 150 -1.27 -21.52 -6.51
C ARG A 150 -0.79 -20.12 -6.92
N ILE A 151 -1.70 -19.17 -7.13
CA ILE A 151 -1.35 -17.80 -7.55
C ILE A 151 -0.75 -16.97 -6.40
N LEU A 152 -1.23 -17.19 -5.17
CA LEU A 152 -0.97 -16.32 -4.01
C LEU A 152 -0.04 -16.91 -2.96
N ARG A 153 0.51 -18.13 -3.14
CA ARG A 153 1.37 -18.85 -2.18
C ARG A 153 2.30 -17.94 -1.38
N PHE A 154 3.21 -17.24 -2.08
CA PHE A 154 4.21 -16.37 -1.45
C PHE A 154 3.62 -15.05 -0.92
N LYS A 155 2.57 -14.51 -1.56
CA LYS A 155 1.87 -13.30 -1.08
C LYS A 155 1.15 -13.56 0.24
N ASN A 156 0.56 -14.74 0.42
CA ASN A 156 -0.08 -15.16 1.68
C ASN A 156 0.95 -15.27 2.83
N TYR A 157 2.16 -15.77 2.57
CA TYR A 157 3.25 -15.71 3.55
C TYR A 157 3.64 -14.27 3.88
N MET A 158 3.83 -13.39 2.88
CA MET A 158 4.14 -11.98 3.12
C MET A 158 3.05 -11.25 3.94
N VAL A 159 1.76 -11.53 3.69
CA VAL A 159 0.66 -10.97 4.48
C VAL A 159 0.69 -11.45 5.93
N ALA A 160 0.93 -12.75 6.16
CA ALA A 160 1.05 -13.31 7.50
C ALA A 160 2.27 -12.75 8.27
N MET A 161 3.44 -12.67 7.62
CA MET A 161 4.66 -12.14 8.25
C MET A 161 4.55 -10.64 8.60
N VAL A 162 3.79 -9.86 7.83
CA VAL A 162 3.47 -8.45 8.17
C VAL A 162 2.44 -8.37 9.31
N ASN A 163 1.40 -9.20 9.30
CA ASN A 163 0.37 -9.23 10.35
C ASN A 163 0.94 -9.69 11.71
N LYS A 164 1.89 -10.63 11.71
CA LYS A 164 2.64 -11.08 12.90
C LYS A 164 3.88 -10.24 13.25
N SER A 165 4.07 -9.08 12.63
CA SER A 165 5.19 -8.15 12.92
C SER A 165 6.61 -8.78 12.84
N LEU A 166 6.77 -9.87 12.10
CA LEU A 166 8.04 -10.58 11.94
C LEU A 166 9.04 -9.77 11.09
N LEU A 167 8.54 -9.00 10.12
CA LEU A 167 9.39 -8.15 9.29
C LEU A 167 9.69 -6.82 9.99
N PRO A 168 10.97 -6.39 10.06
CA PRO A 168 11.36 -5.11 10.64
C PRO A 168 10.99 -3.96 9.67
N ILE A 169 9.76 -3.47 9.79
CA ILE A 169 9.23 -2.37 8.97
C ILE A 169 8.81 -1.14 9.79
N ARG A 170 8.68 -1.27 11.11
CA ARG A 170 8.36 -0.16 12.04
C ARG A 170 9.64 0.30 12.74
N PHE A 171 9.91 1.60 12.74
CA PHE A 171 11.11 2.20 13.31
C PHE A 171 10.77 3.48 14.09
N ARG A 172 11.25 3.59 15.32
CA ARG A 172 11.14 4.79 16.15
C ARG A 172 12.30 5.73 15.88
N LEU A 173 12.06 6.81 15.15
CA LEU A 173 13.07 7.82 14.83
C LEU A 173 13.00 8.99 15.83
N PRO A 174 14.13 9.51 16.33
CA PRO A 174 14.16 10.48 17.44
C PRO A 174 13.52 11.85 17.13
N LEU A 175 13.21 12.13 15.85
CA LEU A 175 12.57 13.38 15.41
C LEU A 175 11.22 13.17 14.70
N LEU A 176 10.94 11.98 14.16
CA LEU A 176 9.71 11.68 13.42
C LEU A 176 8.74 10.75 14.17
N GLY A 177 9.15 10.22 15.33
CA GLY A 177 8.34 9.25 16.08
C GLY A 177 8.31 7.88 15.41
N ASP A 178 7.19 7.19 15.53
CA ASP A 178 7.01 5.83 14.99
C ASP A 178 6.69 5.90 13.48
N THR A 179 7.65 5.48 12.67
CA THR A 179 7.63 5.53 11.20
C THR A 179 7.59 4.12 10.61
N VAL A 180 6.98 3.97 9.42
CA VAL A 180 6.93 2.69 8.71
C VAL A 180 7.72 2.81 7.41
N PHE A 181 8.77 1.99 7.26
CA PHE A 181 9.59 1.96 6.06
C PHE A 181 9.44 0.62 5.35
N TYR A 182 8.65 0.60 4.28
CA TYR A 182 8.42 -0.60 3.47
C TYR A 182 8.30 -0.24 1.99
N THR A 183 9.43 -0.28 1.28
CA THR A 183 9.57 0.08 -0.13
C THR A 183 9.51 -1.14 -1.05
N ARG A 184 9.37 -0.90 -2.36
CA ARG A 184 9.45 -1.97 -3.38
C ARG A 184 10.79 -2.70 -3.34
N GLY A 185 11.89 -1.97 -3.12
CA GLY A 185 13.24 -2.54 -2.99
C GLY A 185 13.40 -3.45 -1.78
N LEU A 186 12.86 -3.06 -0.62
CA LEU A 186 12.89 -3.90 0.59
C LEU A 186 11.99 -5.14 0.43
N LYS A 187 10.78 -4.98 -0.13
CA LYS A 187 9.88 -6.11 -0.45
C LYS A 187 10.53 -7.12 -1.40
N TYR A 188 11.16 -6.63 -2.48
CA TYR A 188 11.85 -7.49 -3.45
C TYR A 188 12.97 -8.30 -2.76
N ASN A 189 13.72 -7.68 -1.86
CA ASN A 189 14.75 -8.37 -1.08
C ASN A 189 14.17 -9.42 -0.14
N PHE A 190 13.06 -9.16 0.54
CA PHE A 190 12.36 -10.18 1.33
C PHE A 190 11.90 -11.36 0.46
N GLU A 191 11.30 -11.10 -0.70
CA GLU A 191 10.88 -12.17 -1.62
C GLU A 191 12.07 -12.97 -2.19
N LEU A 192 13.19 -12.29 -2.48
CA LEU A 192 14.46 -12.92 -2.87
C LEU A 192 15.09 -13.74 -1.75
N ILE A 193 15.03 -13.29 -0.50
CA ILE A 193 15.54 -14.05 0.65
C ILE A 193 14.65 -15.27 0.89
N PHE A 194 13.33 -15.12 0.98
CA PHE A 194 12.48 -16.23 1.44
C PHE A 194 12.13 -17.25 0.35
N PHE A 195 11.85 -16.81 -0.88
CA PHE A 195 11.17 -17.64 -1.88
C PHE A 195 11.97 -17.91 -3.17
N TRP A 196 12.96 -17.09 -3.51
CA TRP A 196 13.65 -17.18 -4.80
C TRP A 196 15.14 -17.54 -4.70
N GLY A 197 15.62 -18.29 -5.69
CA GLY A 197 17.01 -18.73 -5.81
C GLY A 197 17.36 -20.02 -5.04
N PRO A 198 18.51 -20.64 -5.34
CA PRO A 198 18.84 -21.99 -4.86
C PRO A 198 18.99 -22.10 -3.33
N GLY A 199 19.42 -21.01 -2.69
CA GLY A 199 19.53 -20.90 -1.23
C GLY A 199 18.22 -20.57 -0.50
N SER A 200 17.07 -20.47 -1.19
CA SER A 200 15.78 -20.12 -0.55
C SER A 200 15.26 -21.21 0.38
N LEU A 201 14.23 -20.91 1.18
CA LEU A 201 13.60 -21.90 2.05
C LEU A 201 12.79 -22.92 1.24
N PHE A 202 12.32 -22.52 0.07
CA PHE A 202 11.63 -23.38 -0.87
C PHE A 202 12.63 -24.14 -1.73
N GLU A 203 12.39 -25.44 -1.93
CA GLU A 203 13.20 -26.31 -2.79
C GLU A 203 12.80 -26.13 -4.24
N ASN A 204 11.49 -26.16 -4.46
CA ASN A 204 10.79 -25.88 -5.70
C ASN A 204 9.75 -24.78 -5.42
N GLU A 205 9.17 -24.15 -6.44
CA GLU A 205 8.17 -23.07 -6.27
C GLU A 205 6.96 -23.44 -5.39
N TRP A 206 6.73 -24.74 -5.14
CA TRP A 206 5.58 -25.29 -4.44
C TRP A 206 5.87 -26.11 -3.19
N SER A 207 7.13 -26.37 -2.83
CA SER A 207 7.47 -27.12 -1.60
C SER A 207 8.61 -26.51 -0.81
N LEU A 208 8.42 -26.47 0.51
CA LEU A 208 9.39 -26.05 1.52
C LEU A 208 10.39 -27.18 1.74
N LYS A 209 11.70 -26.86 1.76
CA LYS A 209 12.76 -27.85 1.99
C LYS A 209 12.49 -28.64 3.27
N THR A 210 12.60 -29.97 3.20
CA THR A 210 12.20 -30.88 4.29
C THR A 210 12.96 -30.66 5.60
N GLU A 211 14.12 -30.01 5.57
CA GLU A 211 14.88 -29.58 6.76
C GLU A 211 14.09 -28.58 7.63
N TYR A 212 13.37 -27.62 7.03
CA TYR A 212 12.59 -26.62 7.78
C TYR A 212 11.30 -27.20 8.39
N LYS A 213 10.82 -28.34 7.90
CA LYS A 213 9.69 -29.08 8.50
C LYS A 213 10.08 -29.80 9.79
N ARG A 214 11.38 -29.95 10.10
CA ARG A 214 11.90 -30.69 11.28
C ARG A 214 12.36 -29.73 12.38
N ALA A 215 12.06 -30.06 13.64
CA ALA A 215 12.41 -29.19 14.77
C ALA A 215 13.90 -29.23 15.18
N GLY A 216 14.60 -30.35 14.92
CA GLY A 216 15.94 -30.64 15.49
C GLY A 216 17.03 -29.64 15.12
N ASN A 217 17.05 -29.14 13.87
CA ASN A 217 18.16 -28.33 13.35
C ASN A 217 17.83 -26.82 13.31
N ARG A 218 16.84 -26.33 14.09
CA ARG A 218 16.33 -24.95 13.97
C ARG A 218 17.41 -23.87 14.10
N LEU A 219 18.40 -24.05 14.98
CA LEU A 219 19.50 -23.09 15.18
C LEU A 219 20.44 -23.05 13.97
N GLU A 220 20.83 -24.22 13.45
CA GLU A 220 21.66 -24.35 12.24
C GLU A 220 20.97 -23.72 11.02
N LEU A 221 19.66 -23.92 10.88
CA LEU A 221 18.85 -23.32 9.81
C LEU A 221 18.72 -21.79 9.97
N ALA A 222 18.56 -21.31 11.20
CA ALA A 222 18.53 -19.88 11.50
C ALA A 222 19.89 -19.20 11.22
N GLU A 223 21.01 -19.89 11.46
CA GLU A 223 22.35 -19.41 11.14
C GLU A 223 22.62 -19.39 9.62
N LYS A 224 22.21 -20.44 8.89
CA LYS A 224 22.23 -20.46 7.42
C LYS A 224 21.42 -19.31 6.83
N LEU A 225 20.21 -19.05 7.35
CA LEU A 225 19.37 -17.94 6.92
C LEU A 225 19.99 -16.58 7.26
N SER A 226 20.51 -16.42 8.49
CA SER A 226 21.25 -15.22 8.95
C SER A 226 22.45 -14.89 8.05
N THR A 227 23.22 -15.91 7.67
CA THR A 227 24.38 -15.78 6.78
C THR A 227 23.95 -15.39 5.37
N ARG A 228 22.85 -15.95 4.85
CA ARG A 228 22.32 -15.58 3.54
C ARG A 228 21.73 -14.16 3.52
N ILE A 229 21.06 -13.73 4.59
CA ILE A 229 20.61 -12.35 4.76
C ILE A 229 21.81 -11.38 4.75
N LEU A 230 22.90 -11.72 5.43
CA LEU A 230 24.13 -10.92 5.45
C LEU A 230 24.72 -10.76 4.04
N TRP A 231 24.90 -11.84 3.28
CA TRP A 231 25.45 -11.77 1.92
C TRP A 231 24.55 -10.98 0.94
N ILE A 232 23.22 -11.15 1.03
CA ILE A 232 22.28 -10.36 0.23
C ILE A 232 22.33 -8.88 0.65
N GLY A 233 22.45 -8.58 1.94
CA GLY A 233 22.64 -7.22 2.45
C GLY A 233 23.93 -6.56 1.93
N ILE A 234 25.06 -7.29 1.95
CA ILE A 234 26.35 -6.83 1.40
C ILE A 234 26.24 -6.59 -0.12
N ALA A 235 25.57 -7.48 -0.86
CA ALA A 235 25.34 -7.29 -2.29
C ALA A 235 24.49 -6.04 -2.59
N ASN A 236 23.44 -5.77 -1.81
CA ASN A 236 22.66 -4.54 -1.92
C ASN A 236 23.50 -3.30 -1.60
N PHE A 237 24.37 -3.37 -0.58
CA PHE A 237 25.27 -2.28 -0.23
C PHE A 237 26.27 -1.96 -1.35
N LEU A 238 26.85 -2.99 -1.99
CA LEU A 238 27.75 -2.83 -3.13
C LEU A 238 27.04 -2.27 -4.37
N LEU A 239 25.79 -2.66 -4.61
CA LEU A 239 24.98 -2.18 -5.74
C LEU A 239 24.29 -0.82 -5.47
N CYS A 240 24.27 -0.37 -4.21
CA CYS A 240 23.64 0.89 -3.78
C CYS A 240 23.91 2.10 -4.70
N PRO A 241 25.17 2.46 -5.06
CA PRO A 241 25.42 3.63 -5.91
C PRO A 241 24.76 3.52 -7.30
N LEU A 242 24.75 2.32 -7.90
CA LEU A 242 24.16 2.10 -9.23
C LEU A 242 22.63 2.20 -9.18
N ILE A 243 22.02 1.57 -8.16
CA ILE A 243 20.57 1.61 -7.95
C ILE A 243 20.13 3.05 -7.62
N LEU A 244 20.91 3.79 -6.82
CA LEU A 244 20.62 5.18 -6.48
C LEU A 244 20.69 6.10 -7.71
N ILE A 245 21.70 5.96 -8.57
CA ILE A 245 21.79 6.69 -9.84
C ILE A 245 20.53 6.40 -10.70
N TRP A 246 20.13 5.14 -10.83
CA TRP A 246 18.92 4.77 -11.55
C TRP A 246 17.65 5.41 -10.94
N GLN A 247 17.49 5.36 -9.62
CA GLN A 247 16.32 5.95 -8.94
C GLN A 247 16.26 7.48 -9.12
N ILE A 248 17.41 8.19 -9.01
CA ILE A 248 17.49 9.64 -9.24
C ILE A 248 17.05 9.97 -10.68
N LEU A 249 17.63 9.28 -11.68
CA LEU A 249 17.33 9.53 -13.09
C LEU A 249 15.86 9.20 -13.41
N TYR A 250 15.37 8.04 -12.97
CA TYR A 250 14.00 7.63 -13.20
C TYR A 250 12.98 8.57 -12.54
N ALA A 251 13.23 9.00 -11.30
CA ALA A 251 12.40 9.98 -10.61
C ALA A 251 12.42 11.35 -11.32
N PHE A 252 13.59 11.81 -11.76
CA PHE A 252 13.73 13.05 -12.52
C PHE A 252 12.92 13.02 -13.83
N PHE A 253 13.08 11.99 -14.66
CA PHE A 253 12.35 11.89 -15.92
C PHE A 253 10.84 11.65 -15.74
N SER A 254 10.42 10.99 -14.65
CA SER A 254 9.00 10.65 -14.41
C SER A 254 8.20 11.75 -13.71
N TYR A 255 8.82 12.56 -12.84
CA TYR A 255 8.10 13.49 -11.96
C TYR A 255 8.38 14.98 -12.22
N THR A 256 9.43 15.36 -12.96
CA THR A 256 9.75 16.78 -13.20
C THR A 256 8.68 17.48 -14.06
N GLU A 257 8.10 16.79 -15.05
CA GLU A 257 6.99 17.30 -15.85
C GLU A 257 5.75 17.56 -14.97
N ILE A 258 5.42 16.59 -14.12
CA ILE A 258 4.30 16.65 -13.17
C ILE A 258 4.50 17.80 -12.17
N LEU A 259 5.71 18.00 -11.64
CA LEU A 259 6.04 19.10 -10.73
C LEU A 259 5.83 20.48 -11.40
N LYS A 260 6.18 20.61 -12.69
CA LYS A 260 5.97 21.86 -13.44
C LYS A 260 4.51 22.09 -13.80
N ARG A 261 3.78 21.04 -14.21
CA ARG A 261 2.40 21.15 -14.71
C ARG A 261 1.36 21.25 -13.59
N GLU A 262 1.49 20.41 -12.56
CA GLU A 262 0.51 20.28 -11.49
C GLU A 262 1.18 19.88 -10.17
N PRO A 263 1.87 20.81 -9.47
CA PRO A 263 2.60 20.49 -8.24
C PRO A 263 1.70 19.96 -7.12
N GLY A 264 0.40 20.32 -7.10
CA GLY A 264 -0.59 19.78 -6.17
C GLY A 264 -0.77 18.26 -6.26
N SER A 265 -0.49 17.65 -7.41
CA SER A 265 -0.58 16.20 -7.60
C SER A 265 0.46 15.39 -6.83
N LEU A 266 1.54 16.02 -6.34
CA LEU A 266 2.51 15.41 -5.41
C LEU A 266 2.06 15.51 -3.95
N GLY A 267 1.22 16.50 -3.63
CA GLY A 267 0.48 16.63 -2.37
C GLY A 267 -0.74 15.71 -2.29
N ALA A 268 -1.15 15.08 -3.40
CA ALA A 268 -2.10 13.97 -3.36
C ALA A 268 -1.53 12.78 -2.58
N ARG A 269 -2.43 11.99 -1.98
CA ARG A 269 -2.09 10.79 -1.20
C ARG A 269 -2.24 9.52 -2.02
N CYS A 270 -1.59 8.45 -1.60
CA CYS A 270 -1.73 7.12 -2.17
C CYS A 270 -1.69 6.05 -1.07
N TRP A 271 -2.28 4.89 -1.35
CA TRP A 271 -2.15 3.74 -0.46
C TRP A 271 -0.70 3.25 -0.43
N SER A 272 -0.10 3.26 0.75
CA SER A 272 1.29 2.84 0.95
C SER A 272 1.49 1.37 0.63
N LEU A 273 2.72 0.96 0.32
CA LEU A 273 3.00 -0.47 0.09
C LEU A 273 2.75 -1.29 1.38
N TYR A 274 2.98 -0.68 2.55
CA TYR A 274 2.61 -1.26 3.84
C TYR A 274 1.10 -1.44 3.94
N GLY A 275 0.31 -0.38 3.68
CA GLY A 275 -1.15 -0.44 3.68
C GLY A 275 -1.71 -1.48 2.71
N ARG A 276 -1.08 -1.68 1.56
CA ARG A 276 -1.45 -2.74 0.59
C ARG A 276 -1.14 -4.16 1.08
N CYS A 277 -0.26 -4.36 2.05
CA CYS A 277 -0.05 -5.65 2.71
C CYS A 277 -0.90 -5.79 3.98
N TYR A 278 -1.07 -4.70 4.74
CA TYR A 278 -1.86 -4.66 5.97
C TYR A 278 -3.36 -4.85 5.69
N LEU A 279 -3.94 -4.13 4.71
CA LEU A 279 -5.38 -4.17 4.38
C LEU A 279 -5.81 -5.36 3.49
N ARG A 280 -4.86 -6.24 3.15
CA ARG A 280 -5.08 -7.41 2.29
C ARG A 280 -5.55 -8.61 3.11
N HIS A 281 -6.59 -9.28 2.64
CA HIS A 281 -7.05 -10.56 3.17
C HIS A 281 -6.14 -11.71 2.70
N PHE A 282 -6.22 -12.86 3.36
CA PHE A 282 -5.69 -14.09 2.80
C PHE A 282 -6.49 -14.51 1.56
N ASN A 283 -5.81 -15.06 0.56
CA ASN A 283 -6.40 -15.50 -0.72
C ASN A 283 -7.12 -14.40 -1.52
N GLU A 284 -6.77 -13.13 -1.33
CA GLU A 284 -7.27 -12.03 -2.15
C GLU A 284 -6.33 -11.74 -3.34
N LEU A 285 -6.88 -11.59 -4.54
CA LEU A 285 -6.14 -11.24 -5.76
C LEU A 285 -5.82 -9.74 -5.84
N ASP A 286 -4.82 -9.38 -6.64
CA ASP A 286 -4.35 -7.98 -6.70
C ASP A 286 -5.42 -7.00 -7.22
N HIS A 287 -6.35 -7.47 -8.08
CA HIS A 287 -7.42 -6.65 -8.64
C HIS A 287 -8.60 -6.47 -7.66
N GLU A 288 -8.91 -7.47 -6.85
CA GLU A 288 -9.90 -7.41 -5.76
C GLU A 288 -9.49 -6.36 -4.73
N LEU A 289 -8.24 -6.47 -4.24
CA LEU A 289 -7.63 -5.49 -3.36
C LEU A 289 -7.62 -4.09 -3.98
N HIS A 290 -7.25 -3.98 -5.27
CA HIS A 290 -7.23 -2.68 -5.94
C HIS A 290 -8.64 -2.08 -6.07
N SER A 291 -9.67 -2.89 -6.31
CA SER A 291 -11.07 -2.46 -6.35
C SER A 291 -11.52 -1.86 -5.01
N ARG A 292 -11.31 -2.60 -3.90
CA ARG A 292 -11.59 -2.13 -2.53
C ARG A 292 -10.87 -0.82 -2.20
N LEU A 293 -9.56 -0.77 -2.43
CA LEU A 293 -8.75 0.43 -2.17
C LEU A 293 -9.14 1.61 -3.06
N SER A 294 -9.63 1.38 -4.28
CA SER A 294 -10.12 2.45 -5.16
C SER A 294 -11.45 3.02 -4.69
N LYS A 295 -12.39 2.16 -4.25
CA LYS A 295 -13.65 2.60 -3.60
C LYS A 295 -13.38 3.40 -2.33
N GLY A 296 -12.44 2.93 -1.49
CA GLY A 296 -12.00 3.62 -0.28
C GLY A 296 -11.19 4.92 -0.49
N TYR A 297 -10.68 5.20 -1.70
CA TYR A 297 -9.76 6.33 -1.94
C TYR A 297 -10.40 7.71 -1.73
N LYS A 298 -11.59 7.94 -2.32
CA LYS A 298 -12.31 9.22 -2.19
C LYS A 298 -12.63 9.57 -0.72
N PRO A 299 -13.24 8.68 0.11
CA PRO A 299 -13.50 8.99 1.52
C PRO A 299 -12.21 9.10 2.35
N ALA A 300 -11.16 8.30 2.08
CA ALA A 300 -9.86 8.44 2.73
C ALA A 300 -9.19 9.81 2.47
N SER A 301 -9.28 10.30 1.24
CA SER A 301 -8.81 11.65 0.87
C SER A 301 -9.59 12.74 1.60
N LYS A 302 -10.94 12.64 1.63
CA LYS A 302 -11.78 13.58 2.40
C LYS A 302 -11.43 13.58 3.89
N TYR A 303 -11.27 12.40 4.50
CA TYR A 303 -10.89 12.26 5.91
C TYR A 303 -9.56 12.97 6.21
N MET A 304 -8.52 12.74 5.42
CA MET A 304 -7.22 13.38 5.65
C MET A 304 -7.24 14.89 5.38
N ASN A 305 -8.10 15.37 4.48
CA ASN A 305 -8.27 16.81 4.23
C ASN A 305 -9.06 17.53 5.33
N CYS A 306 -9.75 16.82 6.23
CA CYS A 306 -10.31 17.41 7.45
C CYS A 306 -9.21 17.86 8.44
N PHE A 307 -8.01 17.27 8.37
CA PHE A 307 -6.88 17.58 9.28
C PHE A 307 -5.96 18.66 8.70
N ILE A 308 -6.43 19.90 8.79
CA ILE A 308 -5.71 21.08 8.35
C ILE A 308 -4.66 21.47 9.40
N SER A 309 -3.43 21.77 8.98
CA SER A 309 -2.41 22.41 9.84
C SER A 309 -2.58 23.94 9.79
N PRO A 310 -2.98 24.61 10.89
CA PRO A 310 -3.26 26.04 10.86
C PRO A 310 -2.03 26.87 10.50
N LEU A 311 -0.85 26.48 11.02
CA LEU A 311 0.42 27.15 10.74
C LEU A 311 0.80 27.05 9.26
N LEU A 312 0.65 25.87 8.64
CA LEU A 312 0.93 25.70 7.22
C LEU A 312 -0.01 26.55 6.36
N THR A 313 -1.31 26.60 6.68
CA THR A 313 -2.28 27.44 5.96
C THR A 313 -1.98 28.93 6.10
N ILE A 314 -1.56 29.41 7.29
CA ILE A 314 -1.17 30.81 7.49
C ILE A 314 0.07 31.16 6.66
N VAL A 315 1.11 30.31 6.69
CA VAL A 315 2.34 30.51 5.90
C VAL A 315 2.00 30.51 4.41
N ALA A 316 1.25 29.52 3.92
CA ALA A 316 0.87 29.39 2.52
C ALA A 316 0.07 30.60 2.00
N LYS A 317 -0.89 31.12 2.79
CA LYS A 317 -1.66 32.33 2.43
C LYS A 317 -0.75 33.56 2.29
N ASN A 318 0.16 33.78 3.23
CA ASN A 318 1.06 34.94 3.21
C ASN A 318 2.09 34.85 2.07
N VAL A 319 2.72 33.69 1.87
CA VAL A 319 3.69 33.49 0.78
C VAL A 319 3.00 33.61 -0.59
N ALA A 320 1.79 33.05 -0.76
CA ALA A 320 1.01 33.22 -1.99
C ALA A 320 0.64 34.69 -2.26
N PHE A 321 0.36 35.47 -1.21
CA PHE A 321 0.09 36.91 -1.33
C PHE A 321 1.33 37.67 -1.80
N PHE A 322 2.47 37.56 -1.10
CA PHE A 322 3.70 38.27 -1.47
C PHE A 322 4.21 37.88 -2.87
N ALA A 323 4.27 36.58 -3.18
CA ALA A 323 4.67 36.11 -4.50
C ALA A 323 3.68 36.57 -5.59
N GLY A 324 2.38 36.54 -5.29
CA GLY A 324 1.32 37.02 -6.17
C GLY A 324 1.39 38.52 -6.47
N SER A 325 1.70 39.36 -5.46
CA SER A 325 1.89 40.80 -5.66
C SER A 325 3.07 41.11 -6.56
N ILE A 326 4.23 40.46 -6.36
CA ILE A 326 5.41 40.65 -7.21
C ILE A 326 5.11 40.16 -8.64
N LEU A 327 4.50 38.98 -8.77
CA LEU A 327 4.13 38.43 -10.08
C LEU A 327 3.13 39.33 -10.82
N ALA A 328 2.14 39.90 -10.13
CA ALA A 328 1.15 40.79 -10.75
C ALA A 328 1.80 42.08 -11.30
N VAL A 329 2.77 42.66 -10.58
CA VAL A 329 3.55 43.82 -11.05
C VAL A 329 4.39 43.45 -12.27
N LEU A 330 5.10 42.31 -12.23
CA LEU A 330 5.88 41.85 -13.38
C LEU A 330 4.99 41.58 -14.60
N ILE A 331 3.85 40.92 -14.44
CA ILE A 331 2.88 40.69 -15.52
C ILE A 331 2.37 42.02 -16.10
N ALA A 332 2.00 42.98 -15.24
CA ALA A 332 1.54 44.29 -15.70
C ALA A 332 2.61 45.05 -16.50
N LEU A 333 3.88 44.98 -16.07
CA LEU A 333 5.00 45.55 -16.83
C LEU A 333 5.19 44.85 -18.18
N THR A 334 5.15 43.51 -18.23
CA THR A 334 5.28 42.75 -19.50
C THR A 334 4.10 42.92 -20.46
N ILE A 335 2.93 43.37 -19.97
CA ILE A 335 1.77 43.71 -20.81
C ILE A 335 1.88 45.17 -21.31
N TYR A 336 2.50 46.04 -20.52
CA TYR A 336 2.77 47.43 -20.91
C TYR A 336 3.89 47.53 -21.96
N ASP A 337 4.94 46.73 -21.79
CA ASP A 337 6.11 46.69 -22.67
C ASP A 337 6.66 45.25 -22.72
N GLU A 338 6.75 44.68 -23.93
CA GLU A 338 7.22 43.31 -24.13
C GLU A 338 8.74 43.15 -23.93
N ASP A 339 9.52 44.23 -24.07
CA ASP A 339 10.98 44.21 -23.88
C ASP A 339 11.38 43.86 -22.43
N VAL A 340 10.46 44.02 -21.48
CA VAL A 340 10.61 43.59 -20.08
C VAL A 340 10.88 42.07 -19.97
N LEU A 341 10.40 41.25 -20.92
CA LEU A 341 10.69 39.81 -20.95
C LEU A 341 12.14 39.48 -21.35
N ALA A 342 12.83 40.39 -22.05
CA ALA A 342 14.23 40.24 -22.44
C ALA A 342 15.21 40.62 -21.32
N VAL A 343 14.74 41.29 -20.27
CA VAL A 343 15.55 41.67 -19.11
C VAL A 343 15.98 40.44 -18.31
N GLU A 344 17.24 40.45 -17.85
CA GLU A 344 17.86 39.35 -17.14
C GLU A 344 17.01 38.88 -15.95
N HIS A 345 16.88 37.55 -15.82
CA HIS A 345 16.10 36.85 -14.81
C HIS A 345 14.58 37.15 -14.73
N VAL A 346 13.98 38.03 -15.55
CA VAL A 346 12.53 38.30 -15.46
C VAL A 346 11.72 37.04 -15.77
N LEU A 347 11.98 36.37 -16.89
CA LEU A 347 11.27 35.15 -17.28
C LEU A 347 11.42 34.00 -16.27
N THR A 348 12.62 33.83 -15.69
CA THR A 348 12.87 32.82 -14.65
C THR A 348 12.16 33.19 -13.35
N THR A 349 12.13 34.48 -12.99
CA THR A 349 11.43 34.97 -11.78
C THR A 349 9.92 34.79 -11.92
N VAL A 350 9.33 35.17 -13.06
CA VAL A 350 7.91 34.93 -13.40
C VAL A 350 7.58 33.45 -13.29
N THR A 351 8.43 32.57 -13.83
CA THR A 351 8.22 31.11 -13.78
C THR A 351 8.29 30.56 -12.35
N LEU A 352 9.31 30.94 -11.57
CA LEU A 352 9.49 30.48 -10.18
C LEU A 352 8.39 31.00 -9.25
N LEU A 353 7.98 32.27 -9.40
CA LEU A 353 6.85 32.84 -8.66
C LEU A 353 5.54 32.12 -9.02
N GLY A 354 5.29 31.84 -10.30
CA GLY A 354 4.12 31.08 -10.75
C GLY A 354 4.04 29.67 -10.14
N VAL A 355 5.16 28.93 -10.15
CA VAL A 355 5.25 27.62 -9.48
C VAL A 355 5.04 27.78 -7.96
N GLY A 356 5.71 28.74 -7.33
CA GLY A 356 5.61 29.00 -5.89
C GLY A 356 4.18 29.33 -5.43
N ILE A 357 3.46 30.17 -6.17
CA ILE A 357 2.04 30.49 -5.89
C ILE A 357 1.17 29.24 -6.06
N THR A 358 1.41 28.42 -7.09
CA THR A 358 0.64 27.21 -7.35
C THR A 358 0.85 26.17 -6.24
N VAL A 359 2.09 26.00 -5.78
CA VAL A 359 2.43 25.19 -4.59
C VAL A 359 1.74 25.74 -3.34
N CYS A 360 1.84 27.04 -3.06
CA CYS A 360 1.21 27.63 -1.88
C CYS A 360 -0.32 27.48 -1.90
N ARG A 361 -0.96 27.66 -3.07
CA ARG A 361 -2.42 27.44 -3.21
C ARG A 361 -2.83 25.99 -2.96
N SER A 362 -1.99 25.01 -3.26
CA SER A 362 -2.29 23.60 -2.96
C SER A 362 -2.34 23.28 -1.45
N PHE A 363 -1.74 24.12 -0.60
CA PHE A 363 -1.79 24.00 0.87
C PHE A 363 -2.92 24.84 1.52
N ILE A 364 -3.70 25.59 0.73
CA ILE A 364 -4.85 26.35 1.22
C ILE A 364 -6.10 25.47 1.07
N PRO A 365 -6.73 25.03 2.18
CA PRO A 365 -7.94 24.23 2.12
C PRO A 365 -9.14 25.06 1.65
N ASP A 366 -10.16 24.36 1.14
CA ASP A 366 -11.46 24.95 0.79
C ASP A 366 -12.15 25.54 2.04
N GLN A 367 -12.78 26.71 1.86
CA GLN A 367 -13.51 27.42 2.91
C GLN A 367 -14.84 26.73 3.26
N HIS A 368 -15.40 25.93 2.36
CA HIS A 368 -16.70 25.26 2.54
C HIS A 368 -16.58 23.77 2.88
N LEU A 369 -15.44 23.33 3.42
CA LEU A 369 -15.20 21.92 3.77
C LEU A 369 -16.01 21.49 5.00
N VAL A 370 -16.82 20.43 4.86
CA VAL A 370 -17.63 19.85 5.94
C VAL A 370 -16.80 18.88 6.79
N PHE A 371 -16.77 19.10 8.11
CA PHE A 371 -15.96 18.31 9.06
C PHE A 371 -16.76 17.17 9.70
N CYS A 372 -16.66 15.96 9.11
CA CYS A 372 -17.34 14.75 9.61
C CYS A 372 -16.38 13.53 9.73
N PRO A 373 -15.32 13.59 10.57
CA PRO A 373 -14.28 12.55 10.61
C PRO A 373 -14.80 11.16 11.00
N GLU A 374 -15.70 11.04 11.99
CA GLU A 374 -16.29 9.76 12.42
C GLU A 374 -17.09 9.07 11.30
N GLN A 375 -17.91 9.82 10.56
CA GLN A 375 -18.71 9.28 9.45
C GLN A 375 -17.80 8.85 8.30
N LEU A 376 -16.82 9.67 7.94
CA LEU A 376 -15.84 9.34 6.90
C LEU A 376 -15.05 8.08 7.27
N LEU A 377 -14.64 7.93 8.53
CA LEU A 377 -13.89 6.75 8.98
C LEU A 377 -14.74 5.47 8.95
N ARG A 378 -16.04 5.55 9.21
CA ARG A 378 -16.98 4.41 8.98
C ARG A 378 -17.12 4.06 7.49
N VAL A 379 -17.23 5.04 6.59
CA VAL A 379 -17.26 4.80 5.13
C VAL A 379 -15.94 4.16 4.66
N ILE A 380 -14.80 4.63 5.20
CA ILE A 380 -13.49 4.04 4.90
C ILE A 380 -13.45 2.59 5.36
N LEU A 381 -13.81 2.31 6.63
CA LEU A 381 -13.87 0.97 7.20
C LEU A 381 -14.72 0.02 6.35
N ALA A 382 -15.89 0.47 5.89
CA ALA A 382 -16.76 -0.31 5.02
C ALA A 382 -16.05 -0.81 3.74
N HIS A 383 -15.05 -0.09 3.22
CA HIS A 383 -14.31 -0.49 2.02
C HIS A 383 -12.96 -1.16 2.31
N ILE A 384 -12.25 -0.76 3.37
CA ILE A 384 -10.93 -1.31 3.71
C ILE A 384 -10.98 -2.52 4.66
N HIS A 385 -12.11 -2.76 5.31
CA HIS A 385 -12.43 -3.87 6.23
C HIS A 385 -11.54 -4.04 7.47
N TYR A 386 -10.34 -3.44 7.51
CA TYR A 386 -9.38 -3.55 8.60
C TYR A 386 -9.06 -2.18 9.17
N MET A 387 -9.11 -2.08 10.50
CA MET A 387 -8.97 -0.83 11.24
C MET A 387 -8.63 -1.15 12.71
N PRO A 388 -7.58 -0.55 13.29
CA PRO A 388 -7.29 -0.69 14.72
C PRO A 388 -8.45 -0.23 15.60
N ASP A 389 -8.80 -1.03 16.62
CA ASP A 389 -9.99 -0.82 17.45
C ASP A 389 -10.04 0.57 18.11
N HIS A 390 -8.88 1.07 18.51
CA HIS A 390 -8.74 2.31 19.28
C HIS A 390 -9.04 3.57 18.47
N TRP A 391 -9.08 3.48 17.13
CA TRP A 391 -9.51 4.57 16.25
C TRP A 391 -11.03 4.84 16.34
N GLN A 392 -11.84 3.82 16.66
CA GLN A 392 -13.30 3.98 16.71
C GLN A 392 -13.71 4.88 17.90
N GLY A 393 -14.44 5.97 17.61
CA GLY A 393 -14.80 6.99 18.61
C GLY A 393 -13.68 7.97 18.96
N ASN A 394 -12.48 7.81 18.38
CA ASN A 394 -11.36 8.73 18.45
C ASN A 394 -10.95 9.23 17.05
N ALA A 395 -11.88 9.24 16.07
CA ALA A 395 -11.58 9.51 14.67
C ALA A 395 -11.06 10.94 14.42
N HIS A 396 -11.24 11.85 15.38
CA HIS A 396 -10.83 13.26 15.33
C HIS A 396 -9.45 13.54 15.95
N ARG A 397 -8.77 12.53 16.51
CA ARG A 397 -7.45 12.71 17.14
C ARG A 397 -6.31 12.69 16.14
N TYR A 398 -5.23 13.40 16.47
CA TYR A 398 -3.98 13.35 15.70
C TYR A 398 -3.34 11.96 15.70
N GLU A 399 -3.40 11.23 16.83
CA GLU A 399 -2.97 9.83 16.96
C GLU A 399 -3.52 8.95 15.81
N THR A 400 -4.86 8.87 15.70
CA THR A 400 -5.58 8.17 14.62
C THR A 400 -5.17 8.63 13.22
N ARG A 401 -4.99 9.95 13.03
CA ARG A 401 -4.64 10.54 11.73
C ARG A 401 -3.17 10.29 11.33
N ASP A 402 -2.24 10.23 12.29
CA ASP A 402 -0.84 9.89 12.04
C ASP A 402 -0.66 8.40 11.76
N GLU A 403 -1.35 7.50 12.47
CA GLU A 403 -1.36 6.07 12.12
C GLU A 403 -2.05 5.81 10.76
N PHE A 404 -3.19 6.45 10.48
CA PHE A 404 -3.83 6.35 9.17
C PHE A 404 -2.93 6.88 8.04
N ALA A 405 -2.08 7.88 8.30
CA ALA A 405 -1.11 8.37 7.33
C ALA A 405 -0.04 7.33 6.95
N GLN A 406 0.24 6.33 7.81
CA GLN A 406 1.12 5.20 7.48
C GLN A 406 0.48 4.25 6.45
N LEU A 407 -0.86 4.15 6.42
CA LEU A 407 -1.60 3.39 5.40
C LEU A 407 -1.86 4.23 4.13
N PHE A 408 -2.04 5.54 4.28
CA PHE A 408 -2.44 6.46 3.22
C PHE A 408 -1.52 7.69 3.15
N GLN A 409 -0.28 7.45 2.72
CA GLN A 409 0.81 8.42 2.72
C GLN A 409 0.77 9.41 1.55
N TYR A 410 1.56 10.48 1.63
CA TYR A 410 1.71 11.43 0.52
C TYR A 410 2.50 10.82 -0.64
N LYS A 411 2.16 11.17 -1.88
CA LYS A 411 2.90 10.74 -3.08
C LYS A 411 4.34 11.27 -3.07
N ALA A 412 4.58 12.49 -2.58
CA ALA A 412 5.93 13.02 -2.36
C ALA A 412 6.75 12.17 -1.37
N VAL A 413 6.13 11.70 -0.27
CA VAL A 413 6.77 10.83 0.72
C VAL A 413 7.09 9.46 0.11
N PHE A 414 6.17 8.87 -0.65
CA PHE A 414 6.42 7.63 -1.40
C PHE A 414 7.63 7.74 -2.35
N ILE A 415 7.77 8.86 -3.07
CA ILE A 415 8.92 9.09 -3.98
C ILE A 415 10.22 9.23 -3.18
N LEU A 416 10.20 9.94 -2.04
CA LEU A 416 11.35 10.09 -1.16
C LEU A 416 11.79 8.75 -0.54
N GLU A 417 10.84 7.92 -0.10
CA GLU A 417 11.11 6.57 0.43
C GLU A 417 11.74 5.65 -0.62
N GLU A 418 11.21 5.63 -1.85
CA GLU A 418 11.80 4.84 -2.95
C GLU A 418 13.19 5.37 -3.36
N LEU A 419 13.44 6.67 -3.23
CA LEU A 419 14.76 7.28 -3.49
C LEU A 419 15.79 6.95 -2.39
N LEU A 420 15.36 6.90 -1.12
CA LEU A 420 16.19 6.49 0.02
C LEU A 420 16.33 4.97 0.15
N SER A 421 15.45 4.20 -0.51
CA SER A 421 15.42 2.74 -0.51
C SER A 421 16.77 2.06 -0.74
N PRO A 422 17.62 2.46 -1.72
CA PRO A 422 18.90 1.79 -1.97
C PRO A 422 19.89 1.92 -0.81
N ILE A 423 19.80 3.03 -0.05
CA ILE A 423 20.68 3.34 1.08
C ILE A 423 20.19 2.63 2.34
N ILE A 424 18.89 2.69 2.61
CA ILE A 424 18.30 2.18 3.87
C ILE A 424 18.11 0.66 3.84
N THR A 425 17.77 0.07 2.68
CA THR A 425 17.52 -1.39 2.55
C THR A 425 18.67 -2.26 3.08
N PRO A 426 19.95 -2.10 2.66
CA PRO A 426 21.04 -2.94 3.18
C PRO A 426 21.22 -2.82 4.70
N LEU A 427 20.98 -1.63 5.28
CA LEU A 427 21.04 -1.43 6.74
C LEU A 427 19.94 -2.23 7.46
N ILE A 428 18.69 -2.16 6.98
CA ILE A 428 17.58 -2.94 7.54
C ILE A 428 17.85 -4.45 7.43
N LEU A 429 18.37 -4.92 6.30
CA LEU A 429 18.67 -6.35 6.10
C LEU A 429 19.77 -6.84 7.07
N ILE A 430 20.89 -6.12 7.15
CA ILE A 430 22.06 -6.54 7.95
C ILE A 430 21.80 -6.40 9.46
N VAL A 431 21.20 -5.29 9.89
CA VAL A 431 21.07 -4.94 11.32
C VAL A 431 19.74 -5.42 11.91
N CYS A 432 18.63 -5.28 11.19
CA CYS A 432 17.29 -5.47 11.76
C CYS A 432 16.63 -6.80 11.39
N LEU A 433 16.85 -7.32 10.18
CA LEU A 433 16.27 -8.60 9.75
C LEU A 433 17.08 -9.80 10.24
N ARG A 434 18.41 -9.70 10.20
CA ARG A 434 19.33 -10.79 10.57
C ARG A 434 19.09 -11.36 11.98
N PRO A 435 18.83 -10.57 13.05
CA PRO A 435 18.54 -11.11 14.38
C PRO A 435 17.24 -11.94 14.43
N LYS A 436 16.22 -11.58 13.63
CA LYS A 436 14.93 -12.27 13.56
C LYS A 436 14.96 -13.58 12.75
N SER A 437 16.14 -14.08 12.35
CA SER A 437 16.24 -15.28 11.52
C SER A 437 15.68 -16.54 12.20
N LEU A 438 15.80 -16.64 13.53
CA LEU A 438 15.23 -17.76 14.31
C LEU A 438 13.70 -17.73 14.27
N ASP A 439 13.09 -16.58 14.55
CA ASP A 439 11.63 -16.40 14.53
C ASP A 439 11.04 -16.68 13.15
N ILE A 440 11.75 -16.29 12.09
CA ILE A 440 11.35 -16.58 10.70
C ILE A 440 11.40 -18.09 10.41
N VAL A 441 12.44 -18.80 10.86
CA VAL A 441 12.53 -20.27 10.70
C VAL A 441 11.43 -20.97 11.49
N ASP A 442 11.19 -20.57 12.74
CA ASP A 442 10.13 -21.13 13.58
C ASP A 442 8.72 -20.78 13.03
N PHE A 443 8.55 -19.62 12.38
CA PHE A 443 7.32 -19.28 11.63
C PHE A 443 7.10 -20.22 10.42
N PHE A 444 8.09 -20.41 9.55
CA PHE A 444 7.95 -21.30 8.38
C PHE A 444 7.78 -22.77 8.78
N ARG A 445 8.33 -23.21 9.93
CA ARG A 445 8.05 -24.54 10.46
C ARG A 445 6.62 -24.66 10.98
N ASN A 446 6.16 -23.70 11.78
CA ASN A 446 4.90 -23.81 12.52
C ASN A 446 3.66 -23.43 11.67
N PHE A 447 3.82 -22.59 10.64
CA PHE A 447 2.72 -22.05 9.83
C PHE A 447 2.78 -22.44 8.34
N THR A 448 3.37 -23.59 8.03
CA THR A 448 3.28 -24.21 6.70
C THR A 448 2.45 -25.50 6.76
N VAL A 449 1.42 -25.57 5.91
CA VAL A 449 0.53 -26.74 5.77
C VAL A 449 0.62 -27.27 4.35
N GLU A 450 0.81 -28.59 4.23
CA GLU A 450 0.88 -29.30 2.96
C GLU A 450 -0.53 -29.64 2.46
N VAL A 451 -0.93 -29.05 1.34
CA VAL A 451 -2.26 -29.21 0.73
C VAL A 451 -2.17 -30.15 -0.46
N VAL A 452 -2.96 -31.23 -0.43
CA VAL A 452 -2.99 -32.25 -1.49
C VAL A 452 -3.35 -31.62 -2.84
N GLY A 453 -2.44 -31.74 -3.81
CA GLY A 453 -2.59 -31.17 -5.15
C GLY A 453 -2.16 -29.71 -5.30
N VAL A 454 -1.71 -29.05 -4.24
CA VAL A 454 -1.16 -27.66 -4.28
C VAL A 454 0.27 -27.58 -3.75
N GLY A 455 0.65 -28.41 -2.78
CA GLY A 455 1.94 -28.36 -2.10
C GLY A 455 1.89 -27.53 -0.82
N ASP A 456 3.03 -26.97 -0.42
CA ASP A 456 3.18 -26.23 0.83
C ASP A 456 2.57 -24.82 0.74
N THR A 457 1.70 -24.50 1.69
CA THR A 457 0.93 -23.24 1.76
C THR A 457 0.98 -22.62 3.15
N CYS A 458 0.77 -21.32 3.24
CA CYS A 458 0.67 -20.61 4.52
C CYS A 458 -0.58 -21.08 5.29
N SER A 459 -0.40 -21.47 6.55
CA SER A 459 -1.46 -22.03 7.40
C SER A 459 -2.66 -21.10 7.56
N PHE A 460 -2.40 -19.81 7.78
CA PHE A 460 -3.44 -18.76 7.84
C PHE A 460 -4.27 -18.66 6.55
N ALA A 461 -3.71 -19.03 5.39
CA ALA A 461 -4.41 -19.03 4.11
C ALA A 461 -5.33 -20.25 3.92
N GLN A 462 -5.41 -21.18 4.86
CA GLN A 462 -6.54 -22.12 4.93
C GLN A 462 -7.82 -21.47 5.46
N MET A 463 -7.73 -20.27 6.05
CA MET A 463 -8.86 -19.53 6.63
C MET A 463 -9.59 -20.36 7.70
N ASP A 464 -8.82 -21.16 8.43
CA ASP A 464 -9.28 -22.04 9.50
C ASP A 464 -9.46 -21.25 10.81
N VAL A 465 -10.72 -20.94 11.11
CA VAL A 465 -11.18 -20.20 12.30
C VAL A 465 -10.92 -20.97 13.61
N ARG A 466 -10.79 -22.30 13.57
CA ARG A 466 -10.50 -23.09 14.77
C ARG A 466 -9.02 -23.05 15.13
N GLN A 467 -8.13 -23.11 14.14
CA GLN A 467 -6.67 -23.12 14.36
C GLN A 467 -6.05 -21.72 14.45
N HIS A 468 -6.61 -20.73 13.77
CA HIS A 468 -6.05 -19.37 13.67
C HIS A 468 -7.08 -18.25 13.88
N GLY A 469 -8.29 -18.58 14.34
CA GLY A 469 -9.31 -17.56 14.66
C GLY A 469 -8.99 -16.84 15.96
N HIS A 470 -9.31 -15.55 16.01
CA HIS A 470 -9.04 -14.68 17.14
C HIS A 470 -10.23 -14.72 18.12
N PRO A 471 -10.05 -15.06 19.42
CA PRO A 471 -11.14 -15.25 20.38
C PRO A 471 -12.14 -14.09 20.42
N ALA A 472 -11.65 -12.85 20.40
CA ALA A 472 -12.50 -11.65 20.49
C ALA A 472 -13.27 -11.29 19.20
N TRP A 473 -12.97 -11.91 18.05
CA TRP A 473 -13.69 -11.70 16.78
C TRP A 473 -14.75 -12.77 16.54
N MET A 474 -14.67 -13.89 17.26
CA MET A 474 -15.68 -14.94 17.25
C MET A 474 -16.74 -14.71 18.32
N SER A 475 -17.99 -14.97 17.96
CA SER A 475 -19.13 -14.78 18.87
C SER A 475 -19.67 -16.08 19.50
N ALA A 476 -19.28 -17.25 18.99
CA ALA A 476 -19.66 -18.56 19.54
C ALA A 476 -18.69 -19.71 19.18
N GLY A 477 -17.60 -19.44 18.44
CA GLY A 477 -16.61 -20.44 18.05
C GLY A 477 -15.64 -20.75 19.18
N LYS A 478 -15.27 -22.02 19.34
CA LYS A 478 -14.09 -22.41 20.14
C LYS A 478 -12.88 -22.42 19.21
N THR A 479 -12.00 -21.45 19.38
CA THR A 479 -10.65 -21.49 18.79
C THR A 479 -9.77 -22.30 19.72
N GLU A 480 -8.95 -23.16 19.13
CA GLU A 480 -7.87 -23.89 19.79
C GLU A 480 -6.54 -23.14 19.65
N ALA A 481 -6.54 -21.96 19.00
CA ALA A 481 -5.37 -21.13 18.80
C ALA A 481 -4.83 -20.56 20.12
N SER A 482 -3.53 -20.70 20.34
CA SER A 482 -2.77 -19.88 21.29
C SER A 482 -2.57 -18.44 20.76
N ILE A 483 -2.14 -17.51 21.62
CA ILE A 483 -1.79 -16.13 21.26
C ILE A 483 -0.76 -16.09 20.11
N TYR A 484 0.18 -17.03 20.09
CA TYR A 484 1.14 -17.16 19.00
C TYR A 484 0.47 -17.57 17.67
N GLN A 485 -0.56 -18.43 17.72
CA GLN A 485 -1.19 -19.06 16.55
C GLN A 485 -2.38 -18.30 15.95
N GLN A 486 -3.12 -17.50 16.73
CA GLN A 486 -4.23 -16.69 16.20
C GLN A 486 -3.75 -15.69 15.13
N ALA A 487 -4.62 -15.26 14.21
CA ALA A 487 -4.32 -14.10 13.36
C ALA A 487 -4.71 -12.79 14.06
N GLU A 488 -3.93 -11.73 13.88
CA GLU A 488 -4.26 -10.42 14.48
C GLU A 488 -5.33 -9.68 13.66
N ASP A 489 -6.02 -8.71 14.27
CA ASP A 489 -7.02 -7.83 13.64
C ASP A 489 -8.18 -8.58 12.94
N GLY A 490 -8.57 -9.77 13.45
CA GLY A 490 -9.68 -10.56 12.88
C GLY A 490 -9.41 -11.05 11.45
N LYS A 491 -8.14 -11.17 11.05
CA LYS A 491 -7.79 -11.48 9.65
C LYS A 491 -8.35 -12.79 9.14
N THR A 492 -8.39 -13.84 9.94
CA THR A 492 -8.90 -15.16 9.53
C THR A 492 -10.38 -15.09 9.17
N GLU A 493 -11.18 -14.46 10.04
CA GLU A 493 -12.64 -14.32 9.95
C GLU A 493 -13.04 -13.43 8.78
N LEU A 494 -12.42 -12.25 8.65
CA LEU A 494 -12.68 -11.31 7.57
C LEU A 494 -12.24 -11.88 6.21
N SER A 495 -11.11 -12.60 6.15
CA SER A 495 -10.66 -13.27 4.92
C SER A 495 -11.60 -14.40 4.50
N LEU A 496 -12.07 -15.21 5.45
CA LEU A 496 -13.02 -16.28 5.18
C LEU A 496 -14.33 -15.73 4.60
N MET A 497 -14.87 -14.67 5.22
CA MET A 497 -16.11 -14.04 4.76
C MET A 497 -15.94 -13.41 3.37
N HIS A 498 -14.85 -12.67 3.15
CA HIS A 498 -14.52 -12.11 1.83
C HIS A 498 -14.45 -13.20 0.76
N PHE A 499 -13.67 -14.27 1.00
CA PHE A 499 -13.47 -15.35 0.04
C PHE A 499 -14.78 -16.09 -0.29
N ALA A 500 -15.63 -16.34 0.70
CA ALA A 500 -16.92 -16.99 0.53
C ALA A 500 -17.94 -16.14 -0.26
N ILE A 501 -17.94 -14.81 -0.04
CA ILE A 501 -18.81 -13.88 -0.79
C ILE A 501 -18.32 -13.70 -2.23
N THR A 502 -17.00 -13.57 -2.44
CA THR A 502 -16.40 -13.44 -3.79
C THR A 502 -16.54 -14.70 -4.63
N ASN A 503 -16.49 -15.90 -4.02
CA ASN A 503 -16.50 -17.18 -4.72
C ASN A 503 -17.68 -18.07 -4.27
N PRO A 504 -18.95 -17.73 -4.60
CA PRO A 504 -20.14 -18.37 -4.03
C PRO A 504 -20.36 -19.84 -4.44
N LYS A 505 -19.57 -20.36 -5.40
CA LYS A 505 -19.57 -21.78 -5.80
C LYS A 505 -18.63 -22.64 -4.94
N TRP A 506 -17.67 -22.02 -4.25
CA TRP A 506 -16.76 -22.71 -3.36
C TRP A 506 -17.52 -23.30 -2.17
N GLN A 507 -17.22 -24.55 -1.82
CA GLN A 507 -17.80 -25.21 -0.66
C GLN A 507 -16.84 -25.06 0.54
N PRO A 508 -17.15 -24.23 1.55
CA PRO A 508 -16.31 -24.09 2.72
C PRO A 508 -16.21 -25.39 3.54
N PRO A 509 -15.11 -25.60 4.29
CA PRO A 509 -15.02 -26.66 5.30
C PRO A 509 -16.16 -26.60 6.32
N ARG A 510 -16.44 -27.71 7.03
CA ARG A 510 -17.56 -27.80 7.99
C ARG A 510 -17.51 -26.72 9.08
N GLU A 511 -16.31 -26.45 9.61
CA GLU A 511 -16.11 -25.48 10.69
C GLU A 511 -16.31 -24.03 10.19
N SER A 512 -15.72 -23.71 9.04
CA SER A 512 -15.96 -22.45 8.32
C SER A 512 -17.43 -22.24 7.95
N THR A 513 -18.13 -23.30 7.55
CA THR A 513 -19.58 -23.28 7.24
C THR A 513 -20.41 -22.98 8.48
N ALA A 514 -20.06 -23.60 9.62
CA ALA A 514 -20.74 -23.35 10.89
C ALA A 514 -20.53 -21.90 11.38
N PHE A 515 -19.31 -21.35 11.23
CA PHE A 515 -19.02 -19.94 11.53
C PHE A 515 -19.83 -18.98 10.65
N ILE A 516 -19.79 -19.16 9.31
CA ILE A 516 -20.54 -18.32 8.36
C ILE A 516 -22.04 -18.42 8.63
N GLY A 517 -22.56 -19.64 8.84
CA GLY A 517 -23.97 -19.90 9.14
C GLY A 517 -24.42 -19.22 10.42
N PHE A 518 -23.66 -19.36 11.52
CA PHE A 518 -23.94 -18.69 12.79
C PHE A 518 -23.93 -17.18 12.66
N LEU A 519 -22.95 -16.61 11.95
CA LEU A 519 -22.85 -15.17 11.75
C LEU A 519 -24.02 -14.63 10.91
N LYS A 520 -24.42 -15.33 9.85
CA LYS A 520 -25.62 -15.00 9.05
C LYS A 520 -26.91 -15.15 9.88
N GLU A 521 -27.04 -16.19 10.70
CA GLU A 521 -28.20 -16.35 11.59
C GLU A 521 -28.29 -15.23 12.65
N ARG A 522 -27.15 -14.83 13.23
CA ARG A 522 -27.10 -13.73 14.21
C ARG A 522 -27.47 -12.39 13.57
N VAL A 523 -26.94 -12.09 12.38
CA VAL A 523 -27.36 -10.94 11.57
C VAL A 523 -28.88 -10.98 11.31
N HIS A 524 -29.43 -12.12 10.91
CA HIS A 524 -30.87 -12.24 10.69
C HIS A 524 -31.69 -12.04 11.98
N ARG A 525 -31.21 -12.53 13.13
CA ARG A 525 -31.87 -12.37 14.44
C ARG A 525 -31.84 -10.92 14.92
N ASP A 526 -30.70 -10.26 14.81
CA ASP A 526 -30.56 -8.85 15.20
C ASP A 526 -31.38 -7.95 14.25
N SER A 527 -31.50 -8.31 12.97
CA SER A 527 -32.37 -7.62 12.00
C SER A 527 -33.87 -7.77 12.28
N SER A 528 -34.34 -8.92 12.78
CA SER A 528 -35.77 -9.08 13.12
C SER A 528 -36.12 -8.33 14.40
N VAL A 529 -35.20 -8.24 15.35
CA VAL A 529 -35.33 -7.36 16.52
C VAL A 529 -35.32 -5.88 16.10
N ALA A 530 -34.46 -5.48 15.16
CA ALA A 530 -34.40 -4.12 14.60
C ALA A 530 -35.74 -3.70 13.98
N LEU A 531 -36.28 -4.52 13.07
CA LEU A 531 -37.56 -4.24 12.39
C LEU A 531 -38.74 -4.19 13.37
N ALA A 532 -38.74 -5.06 14.39
CA ALA A 532 -39.74 -5.04 15.46
C ALA A 532 -39.65 -3.76 16.33
N GLN A 533 -38.48 -3.15 16.48
CA GLN A 533 -38.31 -1.87 17.19
C GLN A 533 -38.66 -0.67 16.31
N GLN A 534 -38.35 -0.71 15.00
CA GLN A 534 -38.72 0.34 14.05
C GLN A 534 -40.25 0.45 13.85
N ALA A 535 -40.97 -0.67 13.88
CA ALA A 535 -42.45 -0.69 13.81
C ALA A 535 -43.17 -0.02 15.00
N VAL A 536 -42.45 0.42 16.03
CA VAL A 536 -42.99 1.08 17.24
C VAL A 536 -42.77 2.61 17.21
N LEU A 537 -42.04 3.15 16.23
CA LEU A 537 -41.81 4.59 16.06
C LEU A 537 -42.62 5.16 14.89
N PRO A 538 -43.24 6.35 15.01
CA PRO A 538 -44.01 6.95 13.93
C PRO A 538 -43.11 7.41 12.77
N GLU A 539 -43.58 7.22 11.53
CA GLU A 539 -42.87 7.63 10.31
C GLU A 539 -42.69 9.16 10.24
N ASN A 540 -41.44 9.63 10.34
CA ASN A 540 -41.11 11.02 10.06
C ASN A 540 -41.00 11.25 8.54
N ALA A 541 -42.08 11.73 7.90
CA ALA A 541 -42.16 12.00 6.46
C ALA A 541 -41.09 12.99 5.91
N LEU A 542 -40.40 13.73 6.77
CA LEU A 542 -39.23 14.54 6.38
C LEU A 542 -38.01 13.69 6.01
N PHE A 543 -37.85 12.49 6.59
CA PHE A 543 -36.72 11.60 6.34
C PHE A 543 -36.79 11.01 4.91
N SER A 544 -37.97 10.52 4.51
CA SER A 544 -38.21 10.02 3.14
C SER A 544 -38.09 11.11 2.08
N SER A 545 -38.46 12.35 2.41
CA SER A 545 -38.36 13.50 1.50
C SER A 545 -36.91 13.93 1.21
N ILE A 546 -36.00 13.81 2.19
CA ILE A 546 -34.56 14.05 1.98
C ILE A 546 -33.94 12.90 1.17
N GLN A 547 -34.45 11.68 1.34
CA GLN A 547 -33.97 10.47 0.67
C GLN A 547 -34.19 10.50 -0.85
N SER A 548 -35.26 11.12 -1.34
CA SER A 548 -35.51 11.30 -2.78
C SER A 548 -34.63 12.36 -3.45
N LEU A 549 -34.09 13.32 -2.69
CA LEU A 549 -33.21 14.38 -3.23
C LEU A 549 -31.75 13.95 -3.40
N GLN A 550 -31.36 12.78 -2.88
CA GLN A 550 -30.01 12.23 -3.01
C GLN A 550 -29.90 11.12 -4.07
N SER A 551 -30.98 10.80 -4.82
CA SER A 551 -31.00 9.64 -5.72
C SER A 551 -30.44 9.88 -7.13
N GLU A 552 -29.71 10.98 -7.38
CA GLU A 552 -28.98 11.21 -8.63
C GLU A 552 -27.46 10.92 -8.49
N SER A 553 -27.10 9.72 -8.00
CA SER A 553 -25.85 9.02 -8.39
C SER A 553 -25.64 7.68 -7.67
N GLU A 554 -25.61 6.58 -8.44
CA GLU A 554 -24.98 5.29 -8.11
C GLU A 554 -25.52 4.50 -6.88
N PRO A 555 -25.22 3.19 -6.72
CA PRO A 555 -25.77 2.33 -5.65
C PRO A 555 -25.27 2.65 -4.23
N HIS A 556 -24.75 3.86 -3.99
CA HIS A 556 -24.25 4.32 -2.70
C HIS A 556 -25.35 4.60 -1.65
N SER A 557 -26.62 4.69 -2.05
CA SER A 557 -27.73 5.10 -1.17
C SER A 557 -27.95 4.20 0.04
N LEU A 558 -27.70 2.89 -0.05
CA LEU A 558 -27.99 1.96 1.04
C LEU A 558 -26.91 1.96 2.14
N ILE A 559 -25.63 2.09 1.78
CA ILE A 559 -24.56 2.38 2.76
C ILE A 559 -24.76 3.78 3.33
N ALA A 560 -25.16 4.76 2.52
CA ALA A 560 -25.49 6.09 2.99
C ALA A 560 -26.65 6.09 4.00
N ASN A 561 -27.70 5.28 3.81
CA ASN A 561 -28.83 5.18 4.75
C ASN A 561 -28.40 4.71 6.14
N VAL A 562 -27.58 3.64 6.22
CA VAL A 562 -27.03 3.11 7.49
C VAL A 562 -26.15 4.17 8.19
N ILE A 563 -25.48 5.03 7.43
CA ILE A 563 -24.56 6.05 7.97
C ILE A 563 -25.31 7.36 8.31
N ALA A 564 -26.38 7.69 7.57
CA ALA A 564 -27.18 8.91 7.72
C ALA A 564 -28.13 8.86 8.92
N GLY A 565 -28.67 7.69 9.28
CA GLY A 565 -29.50 7.49 10.48
C GLY A 565 -28.84 8.00 11.78
N SER A 566 -27.51 7.96 11.83
CA SER A 566 -26.69 8.46 12.95
C SER A 566 -26.79 9.98 13.19
N SER A 567 -27.30 10.77 12.23
CA SER A 567 -27.28 12.26 12.31
C SER A 567 -28.57 12.91 12.80
N ALA A 568 -29.73 12.25 12.67
CA ALA A 568 -31.04 12.91 12.79
C ALA A 568 -31.64 12.98 14.21
N LEU A 569 -31.06 12.27 15.19
CA LEU A 569 -31.63 12.13 16.55
C LEU A 569 -30.62 12.51 17.66
N GLY A 570 -29.73 13.46 17.36
CA GLY A 570 -28.66 13.93 18.25
C GLY A 570 -29.07 14.81 19.44
N PHE A 571 -30.27 14.62 20.02
CA PHE A 571 -30.66 15.21 21.30
C PHE A 571 -31.48 14.20 22.11
N HIS A 572 -31.02 13.87 23.33
CA HIS A 572 -31.58 12.90 24.29
C HIS A 572 -31.58 11.39 23.91
N MET A 573 -30.45 10.71 24.15
CA MET A 573 -30.45 9.40 24.85
C MET A 573 -29.05 9.09 25.42
N GLY A 574 -28.97 8.25 26.45
CA GLY A 574 -27.70 7.83 27.08
C GLY A 574 -26.78 7.02 26.17
N ARG A 575 -25.48 7.07 26.49
CA ARG A 575 -24.33 6.56 25.70
C ARG A 575 -24.39 5.07 25.33
N ASP A 576 -25.12 4.26 26.09
CA ASP A 576 -25.20 2.80 25.91
C ASP A 576 -26.30 2.37 24.90
N GLY A 577 -27.24 3.27 24.57
CA GLY A 577 -28.35 2.97 23.66
C GLY A 577 -28.05 3.16 22.17
N GLN A 578 -26.87 3.67 21.82
CA GLN A 578 -26.55 4.07 20.44
C GLN A 578 -25.91 2.93 19.63
N ALA A 579 -25.07 2.10 20.27
CA ALA A 579 -24.40 0.95 19.66
C ALA A 579 -25.39 -0.17 19.25
N SER A 580 -26.35 -0.47 20.13
CA SER A 580 -27.38 -1.48 19.87
C SER A 580 -28.31 -1.11 18.71
N ARG A 581 -28.69 0.17 18.60
CA ARG A 581 -29.46 0.70 17.47
C ARG A 581 -28.71 0.60 16.15
N HIS A 582 -27.43 0.99 16.11
CA HIS A 582 -26.61 0.89 14.91
C HIS A 582 -26.37 -0.54 14.44
N LEU A 583 -26.13 -1.48 15.37
CA LEU A 583 -26.02 -2.90 15.02
C LEU A 583 -27.34 -3.44 14.43
N SER A 584 -28.48 -2.95 14.92
CA SER A 584 -29.82 -3.22 14.38
C SER A 584 -30.01 -2.64 12.96
N GLU A 585 -29.52 -1.42 12.68
CA GLU A 585 -29.60 -0.77 11.36
C GLU A 585 -28.74 -1.50 10.31
N VAL A 586 -27.49 -1.86 10.65
CA VAL A 586 -26.61 -2.63 9.78
C VAL A 586 -27.20 -4.02 9.48
N ALA A 587 -27.79 -4.67 10.48
CA ALA A 587 -28.45 -5.97 10.32
C ALA A 587 -29.72 -5.88 9.44
N SER A 588 -30.54 -4.84 9.60
CA SER A 588 -31.69 -4.56 8.70
C SER A 588 -31.24 -4.33 7.26
N ALA A 589 -30.16 -3.58 7.04
CA ALA A 589 -29.59 -3.39 5.71
C ALA A 589 -29.14 -4.73 5.10
N LEU A 590 -28.35 -5.53 5.82
CA LEU A 590 -27.93 -6.88 5.38
C LEU A 590 -29.09 -7.77 4.95
N ARG A 591 -30.22 -7.73 5.69
CA ARG A 591 -31.42 -8.50 5.32
C ARG A 591 -32.02 -8.05 3.99
N SER A 592 -32.04 -6.74 3.71
CA SER A 592 -32.60 -6.20 2.46
C SER A 592 -31.87 -6.65 1.19
N PHE A 593 -30.60 -7.07 1.31
CA PHE A 593 -29.80 -7.58 0.20
C PHE A 593 -29.99 -9.09 -0.07
N SER A 594 -30.57 -9.87 0.84
CA SER A 594 -30.62 -11.34 0.72
C SER A 594 -31.51 -11.83 -0.46
N PRO A 595 -30.98 -12.44 -1.53
CA PRO A 595 -31.75 -12.72 -2.76
C PRO A 595 -32.73 -13.90 -2.68
N LEU A 596 -32.90 -14.51 -1.51
CA LEU A 596 -33.47 -15.85 -1.34
C LEU A 596 -34.89 -15.90 -0.74
N GLN A 597 -35.58 -14.75 -0.58
CA GLN A 597 -36.95 -14.71 -0.02
C GLN A 597 -38.06 -14.27 -0.99
N SER A 598 -37.76 -13.87 -2.23
CA SER A 598 -38.79 -13.46 -3.22
C SER A 598 -39.46 -14.61 -3.98
N ALA A 599 -39.03 -15.86 -3.76
CA ALA A 599 -39.47 -17.03 -4.53
C ALA A 599 -40.24 -18.08 -3.69
N GLN A 600 -41.09 -17.65 -2.76
CA GLN A 600 -42.01 -18.55 -2.04
C GLN A 600 -43.27 -17.84 -1.51
N GLN A 601 -44.22 -17.57 -2.41
CA GLN A 601 -45.64 -17.44 -2.05
C GLN A 601 -46.46 -18.43 -2.91
N PRO A 602 -47.26 -19.33 -2.31
CA PRO A 602 -48.14 -20.21 -3.07
C PRO A 602 -49.36 -19.43 -3.59
N PRO A 603 -49.91 -19.77 -4.76
CA PRO A 603 -51.08 -19.09 -5.31
C PRO A 603 -52.34 -19.44 -4.50
N SER A 604 -52.84 -18.48 -3.71
CA SER A 604 -54.11 -18.63 -3.00
C SER A 604 -55.29 -18.48 -3.97
N VAL A 605 -55.87 -19.61 -4.36
CA VAL A 605 -57.18 -19.66 -5.04
C VAL A 605 -58.26 -19.14 -4.10
N PHE A 606 -59.07 -18.18 -4.54
CA PHE A 606 -60.44 -18.02 -4.05
C PHE A 606 -61.37 -17.53 -5.17
N GLN A 607 -62.59 -18.09 -5.18
CA GLN A 607 -63.55 -17.93 -6.27
C GLN A 607 -64.62 -16.85 -5.97
N THR A 608 -65.04 -16.17 -7.04
CA THR A 608 -66.40 -15.70 -7.34
C THR A 608 -67.32 -15.19 -6.22
N ALA A 609 -67.72 -13.92 -6.32
CA ALA A 609 -69.12 -13.50 -6.35
C ALA A 609 -69.20 -12.11 -7.01
N GLY A 610 -70.12 -11.91 -7.98
CA GLY A 610 -70.23 -10.65 -8.72
C GLY A 610 -71.42 -9.78 -8.28
N ARG A 611 -71.41 -8.51 -8.70
CA ARG A 611 -72.64 -7.74 -8.97
C ARG A 611 -72.39 -6.47 -9.78
N ASP A 612 -73.07 -6.42 -10.92
CA ASP A 612 -73.76 -5.30 -11.59
C ASP A 612 -73.43 -3.85 -11.19
N GLY A 613 -73.23 -2.99 -12.20
CA GLY A 613 -73.15 -1.53 -12.05
C GLY A 613 -72.75 -0.81 -13.34
N GLU A 614 -73.74 -0.39 -14.14
CA GLU A 614 -73.55 0.37 -15.37
C GLU A 614 -73.00 1.80 -15.14
N GLY A 615 -72.37 2.42 -16.15
CA GLY A 615 -72.38 3.89 -16.22
C GLY A 615 -71.19 4.62 -16.87
N THR A 616 -71.33 4.92 -18.16
CA THR A 616 -70.90 6.18 -18.82
C THR A 616 -69.40 6.53 -18.99
N GLN A 617 -68.98 6.57 -20.27
CA GLN A 617 -67.82 7.31 -20.81
C GLN A 617 -68.12 8.86 -20.84
N PRO A 618 -67.39 9.79 -21.54
CA PRO A 618 -66.25 9.66 -22.48
C PRO A 618 -65.19 10.79 -22.51
N ARG A 619 -64.30 10.70 -23.53
CA ARG A 619 -63.37 11.69 -24.14
C ARG A 619 -61.99 11.86 -23.46
N GLY A 620 -60.90 11.93 -24.23
CA GLY A 620 -60.77 11.80 -25.69
C GLY A 620 -59.37 12.15 -26.24
N ALA A 621 -59.19 11.98 -27.56
CA ALA A 621 -57.95 12.10 -28.36
C ALA A 621 -56.91 10.98 -28.11
N SER A 622 -56.69 10.00 -29.00
CA SER A 622 -56.31 10.02 -30.44
C SER A 622 -54.83 10.29 -30.69
N ALA A 623 -54.12 9.61 -31.60
CA ALA A 623 -54.41 8.37 -32.35
C ALA A 623 -53.14 7.92 -33.13
N MET A 624 -53.20 6.70 -33.71
CA MET A 624 -52.40 6.19 -34.84
C MET A 624 -50.95 5.76 -34.54
N THR A 625 -50.58 4.47 -34.52
CA THR A 625 -50.64 3.37 -35.53
C THR A 625 -49.61 3.46 -36.66
N ALA A 626 -48.62 2.55 -36.65
CA ALA A 626 -47.95 2.07 -37.86
C ALA A 626 -47.55 0.59 -37.70
N SER A 627 -47.89 -0.21 -38.71
CA SER A 627 -47.74 -1.67 -38.79
C SER A 627 -46.30 -2.18 -38.76
N GLY A 628 -46.13 -3.41 -38.28
CA GLY A 628 -44.86 -4.13 -38.19
C GLY A 628 -44.24 -4.64 -39.50
N ALA A 629 -43.10 -5.31 -39.33
CA ALA A 629 -42.37 -6.09 -40.32
C ALA A 629 -41.57 -7.21 -39.61
N ASP A 630 -41.32 -8.31 -40.32
CA ASP A 630 -40.85 -9.57 -39.76
C ASP A 630 -39.32 -9.70 -39.49
N ALA A 631 -39.04 -10.50 -38.47
CA ALA A 631 -37.95 -11.46 -38.27
C ALA A 631 -36.62 -11.43 -39.09
N ARG A 632 -35.55 -11.74 -38.34
CA ARG A 632 -34.20 -12.21 -38.73
C ARG A 632 -33.16 -11.15 -39.15
N THR A 633 -32.30 -10.78 -38.21
CA THR A 633 -30.83 -10.87 -38.41
C THR A 633 -30.04 -10.80 -37.09
N VAL A 634 -29.04 -11.68 -36.96
CA VAL A 634 -27.86 -11.61 -36.06
C VAL A 634 -28.10 -11.35 -34.56
N SER A 635 -28.50 -12.40 -33.82
CA SER A 635 -28.13 -12.53 -32.40
C SER A 635 -26.86 -13.40 -32.28
N SER A 636 -25.72 -12.76 -32.06
CA SER A 636 -24.47 -13.41 -31.59
C SER A 636 -23.56 -12.43 -30.82
N GLY A 637 -24.05 -11.23 -30.47
CA GLY A 637 -23.28 -10.18 -29.81
C GLY A 637 -23.77 -9.79 -28.40
N SER A 638 -25.01 -10.10 -28.00
CA SER A 638 -25.56 -9.59 -26.74
C SER A 638 -25.09 -10.36 -25.50
N SER A 639 -24.85 -11.67 -25.61
CA SER A 639 -24.56 -12.53 -24.44
C SER A 639 -23.28 -12.16 -23.68
N ALA A 640 -22.28 -11.57 -24.35
CA ALA A 640 -21.07 -11.08 -23.69
C ALA A 640 -21.35 -9.82 -22.86
N TRP A 641 -22.10 -8.87 -23.40
CA TRP A 641 -22.47 -7.64 -22.70
C TRP A 641 -23.44 -7.90 -21.54
N GLU A 642 -24.39 -8.80 -21.73
CA GLU A 642 -25.37 -9.21 -20.73
C GLU A 642 -24.70 -9.98 -19.58
N GLY A 643 -23.78 -10.90 -19.90
CA GLY A 643 -22.94 -11.58 -18.91
C GLY A 643 -22.01 -10.62 -18.14
N GLN A 644 -21.40 -9.64 -18.83
CA GLN A 644 -20.52 -8.65 -18.19
C GLN A 644 -21.30 -7.69 -17.27
N LEU A 645 -22.49 -7.25 -17.68
CA LEU A 645 -23.38 -6.44 -16.83
C LEU A 645 -23.77 -7.21 -15.57
N GLN A 646 -24.17 -8.46 -15.72
CA GLN A 646 -24.56 -9.32 -14.60
C GLN A 646 -23.38 -9.63 -13.67
N SER A 647 -22.17 -9.83 -14.20
CA SER A 647 -20.96 -10.01 -13.40
C SER A 647 -20.52 -8.74 -12.67
N MET A 648 -20.68 -7.55 -13.27
CA MET A 648 -20.48 -6.28 -12.57
C MET A 648 -21.47 -6.10 -11.41
N ILE A 649 -22.76 -6.34 -11.65
CA ILE A 649 -23.81 -6.26 -10.61
C ILE A 649 -23.51 -7.24 -9.46
N LEU A 650 -23.09 -8.47 -9.78
CA LEU A 650 -22.70 -9.47 -8.76
C LEU A 650 -21.44 -9.05 -7.98
N SER A 651 -20.46 -8.43 -8.64
CA SER A 651 -19.24 -7.91 -8.00
C SER A 651 -19.50 -6.70 -7.10
N GLU A 652 -20.40 -5.80 -7.51
CA GLU A 652 -20.85 -4.69 -6.67
C GLU A 652 -21.65 -5.19 -5.47
N TYR A 653 -22.57 -6.12 -5.69
CA TYR A 653 -23.35 -6.79 -4.65
C TYR A 653 -22.45 -7.52 -3.63
N ALA A 654 -21.50 -8.32 -4.09
CA ALA A 654 -20.52 -8.99 -3.23
C ALA A 654 -19.69 -7.98 -2.41
N SER A 655 -19.32 -6.86 -3.04
CA SER A 655 -18.61 -5.77 -2.38
C SER A 655 -19.46 -5.06 -1.32
N THR A 656 -20.77 -4.88 -1.50
CA THR A 656 -21.64 -4.25 -0.49
C THR A 656 -22.04 -5.21 0.62
N GLU A 657 -22.32 -6.49 0.33
CA GLU A 657 -22.55 -7.56 1.33
C GLU A 657 -21.34 -7.67 2.26
N MET A 658 -20.12 -7.72 1.71
CA MET A 658 -18.90 -7.75 2.51
C MET A 658 -18.66 -6.45 3.31
N SER A 659 -18.94 -5.28 2.71
CA SER A 659 -18.82 -3.98 3.40
C SER A 659 -19.67 -3.93 4.67
N LEU A 660 -20.91 -4.44 4.59
CA LEU A 660 -21.84 -4.48 5.71
C LEU A 660 -21.45 -5.56 6.74
N HIS A 661 -20.98 -6.73 6.30
CA HIS A 661 -20.46 -7.76 7.21
C HIS A 661 -19.22 -7.30 7.98
N ALA A 662 -18.32 -6.54 7.35
CA ALA A 662 -17.17 -5.94 8.02
C ALA A 662 -17.61 -4.94 9.11
N LEU A 663 -18.53 -4.02 8.79
CA LEU A 663 -19.09 -3.08 9.78
C LEU A 663 -19.77 -3.81 10.95
N TYR A 664 -20.57 -4.84 10.68
CA TYR A 664 -21.26 -5.63 11.71
C TYR A 664 -20.26 -6.37 12.61
N MET A 665 -19.23 -7.01 12.05
CA MET A 665 -18.19 -7.71 12.82
C MET A 665 -17.39 -6.75 13.72
N HIS A 666 -17.03 -5.57 13.22
CA HIS A 666 -16.35 -4.54 14.00
C HIS A 666 -17.20 -4.01 15.17
N GLU A 667 -18.49 -3.73 14.97
CA GLU A 667 -19.37 -3.26 16.05
C GLU A 667 -19.66 -4.37 17.07
N LEU A 668 -19.79 -5.63 16.62
CA LEU A 668 -19.90 -6.80 17.49
C LEU A 668 -18.63 -6.99 18.33
N HIS A 669 -17.45 -6.93 17.73
CA HIS A 669 -16.16 -7.02 18.42
C HIS A 669 -16.05 -5.96 19.53
N LYS A 670 -16.40 -4.71 19.20
CA LYS A 670 -16.43 -3.58 20.14
C LYS A 670 -17.38 -3.79 21.32
N GLN A 671 -18.57 -4.39 21.11
CA GLN A 671 -19.48 -4.74 22.22
C GLN A 671 -18.86 -5.81 23.14
N HIS A 672 -18.23 -6.84 22.58
CA HIS A 672 -17.51 -7.84 23.37
C HIS A 672 -16.36 -7.23 24.18
N ALA A 673 -15.58 -6.31 23.59
CA ALA A 673 -14.49 -5.61 24.27
C ALA A 673 -14.95 -4.68 25.41
N GLN A 674 -16.17 -4.16 25.34
CA GLN A 674 -16.79 -3.38 26.43
C GLN A 674 -17.32 -4.27 27.57
N LEU A 675 -17.62 -5.54 27.30
CA LEU A 675 -18.14 -6.51 28.28
C LEU A 675 -17.03 -7.26 29.04
N GLU A 676 -15.87 -7.53 28.42
CA GLU A 676 -14.70 -8.19 29.06
C GLU A 676 -13.42 -7.31 29.08
N PRO A 677 -13.43 -6.11 29.71
CA PRO A 677 -12.31 -5.17 29.63
C PRO A 677 -10.97 -5.70 30.20
N GLU A 678 -11.00 -6.67 31.12
CA GLU A 678 -9.78 -7.23 31.73
C GLU A 678 -8.96 -8.14 30.80
N ARG A 679 -9.51 -8.63 29.69
CA ARG A 679 -8.73 -9.39 28.70
C ARG A 679 -7.93 -8.49 27.76
N HIS A 680 -8.52 -7.38 27.33
CA HIS A 680 -8.00 -6.58 26.22
C HIS A 680 -6.75 -5.74 26.57
N THR A 681 -6.52 -5.44 27.84
CA THR A 681 -5.35 -4.63 28.26
C THR A 681 -4.07 -5.43 28.38
N TRP A 682 -4.13 -6.74 28.62
CA TRP A 682 -2.95 -7.62 28.67
C TRP A 682 -2.44 -7.97 27.27
N HIS A 683 -3.33 -8.31 26.33
CA HIS A 683 -2.94 -8.78 24.98
C HIS A 683 -2.09 -7.79 24.16
N ARG A 684 -2.25 -6.48 24.33
CA ARG A 684 -1.45 -5.48 23.59
C ARG A 684 -0.04 -5.31 24.17
N ARG A 685 0.13 -5.39 25.49
CA ARG A 685 1.41 -5.04 26.13
C ARG A 685 2.51 -6.07 25.87
N GLU A 686 2.19 -7.36 26.00
CA GLU A 686 3.13 -8.45 25.73
C GLU A 686 3.53 -8.53 24.24
N SER A 687 2.66 -8.05 23.34
CA SER A 687 2.96 -7.99 21.89
C SER A 687 4.00 -6.92 21.53
N ASP A 688 4.12 -5.87 22.34
CA ASP A 688 5.15 -4.82 22.18
C ASP A 688 6.41 -5.10 23.05
N GLU A 689 6.27 -5.78 24.20
CA GLU A 689 7.38 -6.08 25.13
C GLU A 689 8.14 -7.40 24.80
N SER A 690 7.62 -8.27 23.93
CA SER A 690 8.27 -9.55 23.53
C SER A 690 9.53 -9.42 22.64
N GLY A 691 10.10 -8.21 22.55
CA GLY A 691 11.36 -7.91 21.85
C GLY A 691 12.60 -7.77 22.73
N GLU A 692 12.47 -7.76 24.06
CA GLU A 692 13.61 -7.66 24.98
C GLU A 692 14.08 -9.03 25.48
N SER A 693 15.39 -9.28 25.31
CA SER A 693 16.06 -10.53 25.63
C SER A 693 16.16 -10.75 27.14
N THR A 694 15.71 -11.93 27.60
CA THR A 694 15.95 -12.39 28.97
C THR A 694 17.45 -12.51 29.26
N HIS A 695 17.97 -11.68 30.16
CA HIS A 695 19.21 -11.99 30.88
C HIS A 695 18.87 -12.76 32.17
N GLU A 696 19.53 -13.90 32.39
CA GLU A 696 19.46 -14.64 33.64
C GLU A 696 20.26 -13.91 34.73
N GLU A 697 19.68 -13.70 35.90
CA GLU A 697 20.44 -13.54 37.16
C GLU A 697 19.76 -14.34 38.29
N LEU A 698 20.59 -14.99 39.11
CA LEU A 698 20.16 -15.83 40.22
C LEU A 698 19.95 -15.04 41.53
N ASP A 699 19.22 -15.66 42.44
CA ASP A 699 19.18 -15.42 43.89
C ASP A 699 18.63 -14.08 44.43
N ALA A 700 17.43 -14.12 45.03
CA ALA A 700 17.30 -14.05 46.51
C ALA A 700 15.85 -14.20 47.03
N GLN A 701 15.74 -14.69 48.24
CA GLN A 701 14.57 -15.27 48.91
C GLN A 701 13.50 -14.30 49.47
N ARG A 702 12.26 -14.83 49.59
CA ARG A 702 11.20 -14.57 50.60
C ARG A 702 10.47 -13.21 50.63
N GLY A 703 9.16 -13.26 50.38
CA GLY A 703 8.17 -12.29 50.88
C GLY A 703 6.77 -12.50 50.29
N ALA A 704 5.77 -12.89 51.11
CA ALA A 704 4.37 -13.02 50.70
C ALA A 704 3.58 -11.69 50.88
N PRO A 705 2.44 -11.47 50.19
CA PRO A 705 1.96 -10.13 49.87
C PRO A 705 0.83 -9.58 50.77
N VAL A 706 0.75 -8.25 50.91
CA VAL A 706 -0.41 -7.48 51.40
C VAL A 706 -0.52 -6.14 50.63
N PRO A 707 -1.71 -5.68 50.19
CA PRO A 707 -1.88 -4.54 49.27
C PRO A 707 -2.22 -3.20 49.97
N ILE A 708 -2.06 -2.06 49.27
CA ILE A 708 -2.58 -0.70 49.62
C ILE A 708 -2.42 0.24 48.37
N PRO A 709 -3.17 1.37 48.22
CA PRO A 709 -4.16 1.47 47.13
C PRO A 709 -3.91 2.58 46.07
N ARG A 710 -4.93 2.83 45.22
CA ARG A 710 -4.97 3.89 44.19
C ARG A 710 -5.08 5.31 44.78
N SER A 711 -4.68 6.27 43.92
CA SER A 711 -5.14 7.67 43.78
C SER A 711 -4.22 8.81 44.25
N ALA A 712 -3.85 9.67 43.29
CA ALA A 712 -3.70 11.13 43.44
C ALA A 712 -3.64 11.78 42.04
N SER A 713 -4.56 12.71 41.75
CA SER A 713 -4.61 13.48 40.50
C SER A 713 -3.90 14.84 40.65
N TYR A 714 -3.23 15.30 39.59
CA TYR A 714 -2.62 16.63 39.55
C TYR A 714 -3.66 17.74 39.27
N PRO A 715 -3.62 18.89 39.95
CA PRO A 715 -4.47 20.04 39.64
C PRO A 715 -3.83 21.01 38.63
N PHE A 716 -4.66 21.56 37.74
CA PHE A 716 -4.33 22.74 36.93
C PHE A 716 -4.54 24.04 37.73
N SER A 717 -3.78 25.09 37.42
CA SER A 717 -3.98 26.45 37.95
C SER A 717 -4.10 27.49 36.83
N SER A 718 -5.24 28.17 36.77
CA SER A 718 -5.49 29.32 35.86
C SER A 718 -5.08 30.65 36.51
N PRO A 719 -4.63 31.66 35.73
CA PRO A 719 -4.42 33.02 36.24
C PRO A 719 -5.62 33.94 35.95
N ARG A 720 -5.99 34.82 36.89
CA ARG A 720 -6.89 35.96 36.62
C ARG A 720 -6.69 37.15 37.57
N GLN A 721 -6.10 38.23 37.04
CA GLN A 721 -6.23 39.67 37.35
C GLN A 721 -6.13 40.18 38.82
N PRO A 722 -5.68 41.45 38.99
CA PRO A 722 -6.69 42.51 39.17
C PRO A 722 -6.40 43.86 38.46
N ALA A 723 -7.51 44.56 38.15
CA ALA A 723 -7.81 46.00 38.20
C ALA A 723 -6.87 47.11 37.64
N GLU A 724 -7.53 48.22 37.25
CA GLU A 724 -7.00 49.46 36.68
C GLU A 724 -6.59 50.50 37.75
N GLU A 725 -5.67 51.43 37.42
CA GLU A 725 -5.93 52.89 37.50
C GLU A 725 -4.79 53.77 36.90
N THR A 726 -5.17 54.61 35.93
CA THR A 726 -4.74 55.99 35.62
C THR A 726 -3.28 56.53 35.81
N SER A 727 -2.68 56.90 34.65
CA SER A 727 -2.24 58.28 34.27
C SER A 727 -0.74 58.70 34.20
N THR A 728 -0.48 59.64 33.26
CA THR A 728 0.67 60.58 33.09
C THR A 728 1.99 60.16 32.39
N LEU A 729 2.02 60.41 31.08
CA LEU A 729 2.98 61.23 30.28
C LEU A 729 4.45 61.52 30.71
N GLN A 730 5.30 61.49 29.66
CA GLN A 730 6.45 62.38 29.32
C GLN A 730 7.92 62.08 29.73
N THR A 731 8.72 61.84 28.66
CA THR A 731 10.09 62.35 28.38
C THR A 731 11.31 62.03 29.26
N GLY A 732 12.42 61.63 28.61
CA GLY A 732 13.77 61.63 29.17
C GLY A 732 14.83 61.10 28.18
N PHE A 733 15.95 61.80 28.01
CA PHE A 733 16.99 61.52 27.00
C PHE A 733 18.38 61.32 27.65
N GLN A 734 19.37 60.89 26.86
CA GLN A 734 20.83 60.80 27.15
C GLN A 734 21.31 59.58 27.97
N ARG A 735 22.35 58.77 27.62
CA ARG A 735 23.55 58.80 26.72
C ARG A 735 24.87 59.08 27.48
N ARG A 736 25.94 58.35 27.08
CA ARG A 736 27.40 58.48 27.40
C ARG A 736 27.94 57.66 28.59
N TYR A 737 29.18 57.17 28.60
CA TYR A 737 30.23 56.86 27.56
C TYR A 737 31.32 56.00 28.25
N GLY A 738 32.25 55.37 27.51
CA GLY A 738 33.47 54.81 28.15
C GLY A 738 34.27 53.78 27.35
N GLY A 739 35.15 54.24 26.45
CA GLY A 739 36.25 53.47 25.87
C GLY A 739 37.39 54.40 25.46
N ILE A 740 38.62 53.90 25.30
CA ILE A 740 39.83 54.54 24.69
C ILE A 740 41.00 53.51 24.77
N THR A 741 41.34 52.77 23.70
CA THR A 741 42.39 52.95 22.64
C THR A 741 43.84 52.51 22.99
N ASP A 742 44.35 51.46 22.30
CA ASP A 742 45.54 51.40 21.37
C ASP A 742 46.86 52.17 21.64
N PRO A 743 48.01 51.89 20.94
CA PRO A 743 48.36 50.78 19.99
C PRO A 743 49.79 50.16 20.17
N GLY A 744 50.25 49.23 19.28
CA GLY A 744 51.71 49.09 18.96
C GLY A 744 52.32 47.72 18.52
N THR A 745 52.44 47.50 17.20
CA THR A 745 53.54 46.83 16.41
C THR A 745 54.51 45.75 16.97
N VAL A 746 54.76 44.66 16.20
CA VAL A 746 56.06 44.20 15.57
C VAL A 746 56.03 42.72 15.12
N HIS A 747 56.80 42.37 14.07
CA HIS A 747 56.94 41.05 13.41
C HIS A 747 57.71 39.94 14.18
N ARG A 748 57.49 38.67 13.76
CA ARG A 748 58.48 37.65 13.28
C ARG A 748 58.31 36.24 13.89
N ALA A 749 58.64 35.20 13.12
CA ALA A 749 58.39 33.77 13.38
C ALA A 749 59.68 32.99 13.81
N PRO A 750 59.85 31.66 13.59
CA PRO A 750 59.36 30.55 14.43
C PRO A 750 60.47 29.55 14.88
N SER A 751 60.14 28.57 15.73
CA SER A 751 60.85 27.26 15.88
C SER A 751 59.92 26.24 16.58
N HIS A 752 59.65 25.04 16.04
CA HIS A 752 60.47 23.81 15.98
C HIS A 752 60.89 23.22 17.33
N PHE A 753 60.38 22.02 17.65
CA PHE A 753 61.20 20.84 17.96
C PHE A 753 60.38 19.54 17.87
N SER A 754 61.06 18.42 17.56
CA SER A 754 60.49 17.07 17.45
C SER A 754 61.56 16.01 17.74
N ARG A 755 61.13 14.74 17.96
CA ARG A 755 61.84 13.43 18.00
C ARG A 755 61.89 12.69 19.35
N LEU A 756 61.17 11.54 19.42
CA LEU A 756 61.66 10.12 19.50
C LEU A 756 62.67 9.71 20.63
N PRO A 757 63.08 8.43 20.77
CA PRO A 757 62.28 7.20 21.05
C PRO A 757 62.97 6.23 22.07
N LEU A 758 62.34 5.08 22.40
CA LEU A 758 62.93 3.79 22.88
C LEU A 758 61.80 2.73 22.75
N GLY A 759 61.95 1.45 22.34
CA GLY A 759 63.05 0.47 22.45
C GLY A 759 62.79 -0.43 23.68
N GLY A 760 62.76 -1.77 23.67
CA GLY A 760 63.13 -2.86 22.74
C GLY A 760 63.49 -4.13 23.58
N TRP A 761 63.85 -5.28 22.96
CA TRP A 761 64.31 -6.56 23.60
C TRP A 761 63.21 -7.43 24.30
N ALA A 762 63.30 -8.77 24.50
CA ALA A 762 64.01 -9.94 23.88
C ALA A 762 63.69 -11.21 24.75
N GLU A 763 63.96 -12.49 24.41
CA GLU A 763 63.76 -13.31 23.18
C GLU A 763 63.89 -14.83 23.56
N ASP A 764 64.01 -15.76 22.59
CA ASP A 764 64.33 -17.22 22.72
C ASP A 764 63.34 -18.19 23.45
N GLY A 765 63.13 -19.46 23.02
CA GLY A 765 63.53 -20.12 21.76
C GLY A 765 63.33 -21.67 21.70
N GLN A 766 62.95 -22.20 20.51
CA GLN A 766 63.23 -23.54 19.93
C GLN A 766 62.62 -24.82 20.61
N ALA A 767 62.36 -25.99 19.98
CA ALA A 767 62.53 -26.61 18.63
C ALA A 767 61.67 -27.93 18.57
N ALA A 768 61.49 -28.74 17.48
CA ALA A 768 61.58 -28.66 16.00
C ALA A 768 61.15 -30.04 15.37
N ARG A 769 61.16 -30.17 14.01
CA ARG A 769 61.06 -31.38 13.12
C ARG A 769 59.65 -31.86 12.66
N HIS A 770 59.22 -31.73 11.38
CA HIS A 770 59.61 -32.36 10.08
C HIS A 770 58.73 -33.58 9.63
N PRO A 771 58.64 -33.98 8.32
CA PRO A 771 57.34 -33.96 7.60
C PRO A 771 57.02 -35.19 6.68
N GLU A 772 55.93 -35.08 5.87
CA GLU A 772 55.66 -35.75 4.57
C GLU A 772 55.43 -37.29 4.56
N PRO A 773 55.00 -37.96 3.43
CA PRO A 773 54.84 -37.50 2.02
C PRO A 773 53.51 -37.90 1.28
N VAL A 774 53.45 -37.55 -0.01
CA VAL A 774 52.51 -38.03 -1.07
C VAL A 774 53.20 -39.12 -1.92
N PRO A 775 52.45 -40.09 -2.48
CA PRO A 775 52.58 -40.44 -3.92
C PRO A 775 51.22 -40.93 -4.52
N GLU A 776 50.94 -41.13 -5.82
CA GLU A 776 51.39 -40.70 -7.16
C GLU A 776 50.37 -41.30 -8.17
N GLU A 777 50.49 -40.94 -9.44
CA GLU A 777 49.59 -41.12 -10.59
C GLU A 777 49.10 -42.53 -10.99
N SER A 778 47.98 -42.57 -11.74
CA SER A 778 47.79 -43.48 -12.89
C SER A 778 46.86 -42.86 -13.95
N SER A 779 47.04 -43.22 -15.22
CA SER A 779 46.60 -42.47 -16.41
C SER A 779 45.34 -43.00 -17.12
N GLU A 780 44.78 -42.10 -17.96
CA GLU A 780 44.08 -42.32 -19.23
C GLU A 780 42.68 -42.99 -19.34
N ASP A 781 41.98 -42.50 -20.38
CA ASP A 781 40.90 -43.06 -21.19
C ASP A 781 39.37 -42.90 -20.90
N GLU A 782 38.68 -42.71 -22.04
CA GLU A 782 37.24 -42.79 -22.37
C GLU A 782 36.21 -41.76 -21.85
N LEU A 783 36.02 -40.70 -22.66
CA LEU A 783 34.70 -40.24 -23.14
C LEU A 783 33.94 -41.40 -23.82
N PRO A 784 32.59 -41.47 -23.87
CA PRO A 784 31.76 -40.39 -24.46
C PRO A 784 30.35 -40.24 -23.79
N PRO A 785 29.22 -39.86 -24.43
CA PRO A 785 28.41 -38.73 -23.96
C PRO A 785 26.94 -39.12 -23.67
N GLN A 786 26.00 -38.16 -23.79
CA GLN A 786 24.52 -38.31 -23.77
C GLN A 786 23.88 -38.38 -22.37
N ILE A 787 22.67 -37.86 -22.09
CA ILE A 787 21.58 -37.29 -22.92
C ILE A 787 20.90 -36.16 -22.13
N HIS A 788 20.53 -35.04 -22.77
CA HIS A 788 19.47 -34.16 -22.24
C HIS A 788 18.10 -34.77 -22.61
N LYS A 789 17.23 -34.98 -21.62
CA LYS A 789 15.84 -35.39 -21.84
C LYS A 789 14.89 -34.29 -21.36
N VAL A 790 14.26 -33.66 -22.36
CA VAL A 790 12.89 -33.10 -22.44
C VAL A 790 12.33 -32.54 -21.14
#